data_AF-A0A9N8P0J3-F1
#
_entry.id   AF-A0A9N8P0J3-F1
#
_cell.length_a   1.000
_cell.length_b   1.000
_cell.length_c   1.000
_cell.angle_alpha   90.00
_cell.angle_beta   90.00
_cell.angle_gamma   90.00
#
_symmetry.space_group_name_H-M   'P 1'
#
loop_
_entity.id
_entity.type
_entity.pdbx_description
1 polymer ?
#
loop_
_entity_poly.entity_id
_entity_poly.type
_entity_poly.pdbx_seq_one_letter_code
_entity_poly.pdbx_strand_id
1 'polypeptide(L)'
;MKLKINKYITLALVAVLSASCSDSFLEEKKNYGSVDDSFYESQEKANWYVNNVYFDYYSAFKSPNQSLVGSFTDVYSKMTEEIGGIQPLINPTITYVNAADGSGYYGGKLEDKINNVPYNRIRDCNSFIRDIDVKGANLDKTFRDQAKGQLYYLRAVQYFDLMKVYGGVPIVTEVQTPNSENEEIKVPRATVTQVVEQIVKDLDMAASLLPPNWTGEYGRVTKGAALAVKSRVLLTYASPLFNKNWDNSNERWEAALKAGLEAETALTAAGYGLYGNSAKDWQNMFALGGNAFCSEAITTQLLTVTNSNVAMNNSWEKAIRPISQGGTGSLEAPKEMIDLFPMDNGARPTTANGYNSFLFFMKRDPRFYRTFAFSGVKWDYKESAKPVVWAYRWLDGSNKSYYSDSNNETSPALVRKMTDVTATNASSFQYSGNDILEYRYAELLLNIAECYAALGQTGNATAYLGRIRKRVGISATNNYGIGTLSDKYAAIEAVLYERRVELAYEGKRFWDIQRWMLYDNATVSGTTSGSTITKLGLQPINGTQRTGNYLQYKNTATNADPLAAARASISADPDSANFQTQLTALATFYTDNFVFVAPPTPMDNVNNAAVKIKFNPNYYIMGLQNTVLSQNPWLKQTIGWKDASGGDGDYNYQE
;
A
#
# COMPACT_ATOMS: atom_id res chain seq x y z
N MET A 1 -32.08 -64.77 6.26
CA MET A 1 -32.20 -63.48 7.01
C MET A 1 -31.26 -62.38 6.48
N LYS A 2 -30.05 -62.68 5.99
CA LYS A 2 -29.09 -61.67 5.47
C LYS A 2 -29.51 -60.93 4.17
N LEU A 3 -30.32 -61.53 3.31
CA LEU A 3 -30.77 -60.89 2.04
C LEU A 3 -31.88 -59.83 2.21
N LYS A 4 -32.66 -59.87 3.32
CA LYS A 4 -33.69 -58.85 3.58
C LYS A 4 -33.11 -57.58 4.20
N ILE A 5 -32.05 -57.71 5.01
CA ILE A 5 -31.36 -56.58 5.65
C ILE A 5 -30.67 -55.67 4.61
N ASN A 6 -30.08 -56.24 3.55
CA ASN A 6 -29.46 -55.43 2.50
C ASN A 6 -30.47 -54.57 1.73
N LYS A 7 -31.70 -55.04 1.47
CA LYS A 7 -32.72 -54.20 0.81
C LYS A 7 -33.15 -53.01 1.66
N TYR A 8 -33.23 -53.15 2.99
CA TYR A 8 -33.58 -52.05 3.88
C TYR A 8 -32.42 -51.07 4.10
N ILE A 9 -31.16 -51.54 4.08
CA ILE A 9 -29.97 -50.68 4.14
C ILE A 9 -29.81 -49.88 2.83
N THR A 10 -30.06 -50.49 1.66
CA THR A 10 -30.01 -49.77 0.38
C THR A 10 -31.17 -48.77 0.23
N LEU A 11 -32.38 -49.09 0.72
CA LEU A 11 -33.49 -48.12 0.75
C LEU A 11 -33.23 -46.96 1.73
N ALA A 12 -32.60 -47.23 2.88
CA ALA A 12 -32.21 -46.20 3.83
C ALA A 12 -31.06 -45.31 3.30
N LEU A 13 -30.10 -45.86 2.56
CA LEU A 13 -29.04 -45.07 1.91
C LEU A 13 -29.56 -44.22 0.75
N VAL A 14 -30.57 -44.67 0.00
CA VAL A 14 -31.21 -43.85 -1.05
C VAL A 14 -32.11 -42.75 -0.45
N ALA A 15 -32.73 -42.99 0.71
CA ALA A 15 -33.50 -41.96 1.43
C ALA A 15 -32.63 -40.90 2.13
N VAL A 16 -31.36 -41.21 2.43
CA VAL A 16 -30.39 -40.24 2.97
C VAL A 16 -29.73 -39.41 1.85
N LEU A 17 -29.75 -39.89 0.60
CA LEU A 17 -29.26 -39.17 -0.57
C LEU A 17 -30.30 -38.23 -1.20
N SER A 18 -31.58 -38.30 -0.79
CA SER A 18 -32.63 -37.35 -1.18
C SER A 18 -32.87 -36.23 -0.17
N ALA A 19 -32.07 -36.14 0.89
CA ALA A 19 -31.92 -34.93 1.68
C ALA A 19 -31.01 -33.94 0.94
N SER A 20 -31.48 -33.47 -0.22
CA SER A 20 -31.06 -32.17 -0.75
C SER A 20 -31.21 -31.18 0.39
N CYS A 21 -30.18 -30.38 0.68
CA CYS A 21 -30.36 -29.20 1.51
C CYS A 21 -31.51 -28.41 0.90
N SER A 22 -32.63 -28.28 1.62
CA SER A 22 -33.75 -27.49 1.16
C SER A 22 -33.28 -26.04 0.99
N ASP A 23 -33.57 -25.42 -0.15
CA ASP A 23 -33.32 -24.00 -0.43
C ASP A 23 -33.89 -23.06 0.66
N SER A 24 -34.80 -23.56 1.51
CA SER A 24 -35.31 -22.91 2.72
C SER A 24 -34.22 -22.44 3.71
N PHE A 25 -33.01 -23.01 3.69
CA PHE A 25 -31.91 -22.51 4.53
C PHE A 25 -31.43 -21.11 4.12
N LEU A 26 -31.56 -20.74 2.84
CA LEU A 26 -31.22 -19.41 2.35
C LEU A 26 -32.35 -18.40 2.60
N GLU A 27 -33.60 -18.86 2.60
CA GLU A 27 -34.78 -18.01 2.90
C GLU A 27 -34.85 -17.61 4.38
N GLU A 28 -34.36 -18.44 5.29
CA GLU A 28 -34.39 -18.18 6.74
C GLU A 28 -33.18 -17.41 7.28
N LYS A 29 -32.14 -17.14 6.47
CA LYS A 29 -31.04 -16.24 6.87
C LYS A 29 -31.49 -14.77 6.81
N LYS A 30 -32.36 -14.38 7.75
CA LYS A 30 -32.52 -12.97 8.12
C LYS A 30 -31.16 -12.47 8.61
N ASN A 31 -30.73 -11.34 8.06
CA ASN A 31 -29.55 -10.64 8.51
C ASN A 31 -29.75 -10.30 10.01
N TYR A 32 -29.03 -10.97 10.90
CA TYR A 32 -29.09 -10.70 12.35
C TYR A 32 -28.59 -9.28 12.70
N GLY A 33 -28.10 -8.52 11.70
CA GLY A 33 -27.88 -7.07 11.75
C GLY A 33 -29.01 -6.21 11.17
N SER A 34 -30.21 -6.75 10.96
CA SER A 34 -31.40 -5.93 10.68
C SER A 34 -31.72 -5.10 11.91
N VAL A 35 -31.12 -3.92 11.97
CA VAL A 35 -31.54 -2.89 12.90
C VAL A 35 -33.01 -2.57 12.59
N ASP A 36 -33.85 -2.54 13.62
CA ASP A 36 -35.24 -2.13 13.45
C ASP A 36 -35.32 -0.71 12.86
N ASP A 37 -36.47 -0.34 12.31
CA ASP A 37 -36.62 0.97 11.69
C ASP A 37 -36.35 2.12 12.67
N SER A 38 -36.61 1.91 13.98
CA SER A 38 -36.35 2.87 15.06
C SER A 38 -34.85 3.14 15.30
N PHE A 39 -33.96 2.29 14.78
CA PHE A 39 -32.53 2.52 14.85
C PHE A 39 -32.10 3.75 14.04
N TYR A 40 -32.70 3.95 12.87
CA TYR A 40 -32.40 5.09 12.00
C TYR A 40 -33.04 6.40 12.48
N GLU A 41 -33.98 6.32 13.43
CA GLU A 41 -34.62 7.50 14.05
C GLU A 41 -33.74 8.19 15.11
N SER A 42 -32.60 7.58 15.49
CA SER A 42 -31.63 8.16 16.42
C SER A 42 -30.33 8.53 15.69
N GLN A 43 -29.97 9.82 15.75
CA GLN A 43 -28.72 10.32 15.17
C GLN A 43 -27.49 9.59 15.74
N GLU A 44 -27.49 9.30 17.04
CA GLU A 44 -26.40 8.58 17.71
C GLU A 44 -26.24 7.16 17.14
N LYS A 45 -27.34 6.40 17.06
CA LYS A 45 -27.33 5.04 16.52
C LYS A 45 -26.95 5.02 15.04
N ALA A 46 -27.50 5.92 14.23
CA ALA A 46 -27.12 6.08 12.84
C ALA A 46 -25.61 6.39 12.70
N ASN A 47 -25.05 7.22 13.57
CA ASN A 47 -23.61 7.49 13.60
C ASN A 47 -22.80 6.26 14.03
N TRP A 48 -23.27 5.45 14.97
CA TRP A 48 -22.63 4.19 15.32
C TRP A 48 -22.57 3.21 14.15
N TYR A 49 -23.62 3.16 13.32
CA TYR A 49 -23.59 2.36 12.09
C TYR A 49 -22.46 2.82 11.17
N VAL A 50 -22.36 4.11 10.90
CA VAL A 50 -21.26 4.69 10.11
C VAL A 50 -19.91 4.29 10.70
N ASN A 51 -19.73 4.46 12.01
CA ASN A 51 -18.49 4.11 12.71
C ASN A 51 -18.16 2.61 12.60
N ASN A 52 -19.16 1.73 12.68
CA ASN A 52 -18.96 0.30 12.49
C ASN A 52 -18.49 -0.03 11.07
N VAL A 53 -19.05 0.62 10.05
CA VAL A 53 -18.57 0.44 8.67
C VAL A 53 -17.12 0.93 8.54
N TYR A 54 -16.72 2.05 9.15
CA TYR A 54 -15.31 2.44 9.20
C TYR A 54 -14.43 1.38 9.87
N PHE A 55 -14.89 0.79 10.97
CA PHE A 55 -14.18 -0.27 11.67
C PHE A 55 -14.01 -1.51 10.77
N ASP A 56 -15.05 -1.93 10.05
CA ASP A 56 -14.96 -3.04 9.10
C ASP A 56 -14.01 -2.75 7.93
N TYR A 57 -13.87 -1.48 7.53
CA TYR A 57 -12.95 -1.09 6.47
C TYR A 57 -11.49 -1.01 6.92
N TYR A 58 -11.23 -0.45 8.11
CA TYR A 58 -9.89 0.00 8.50
C TYR A 58 -9.33 -0.65 9.78
N SER A 59 -10.11 -1.48 10.46
CA SER A 59 -9.53 -2.32 11.52
C SER A 59 -8.39 -3.17 10.97
N ALA A 60 -7.37 -3.39 11.78
CA ALA A 60 -6.11 -4.03 11.42
C ALA A 60 -5.25 -3.29 10.39
N PHE A 61 -5.62 -2.10 9.90
CA PHE A 61 -4.72 -1.22 9.18
C PHE A 61 -3.76 -0.55 10.16
N LYS A 62 -2.61 -1.19 10.38
CA LYS A 62 -1.71 -0.90 11.50
C LYS A 62 -0.28 -0.60 11.05
N SER A 63 -0.06 -0.60 9.74
CA SER A 63 1.21 -0.34 9.11
C SER A 63 1.02 0.31 7.73
N PRO A 64 1.82 1.35 7.39
CA PRO A 64 1.71 2.06 6.11
C PRO A 64 2.06 1.18 4.91
N ASN A 65 2.81 0.10 5.09
CA ASN A 65 3.15 -0.84 4.02
C ASN A 65 2.06 -1.90 3.76
N GLN A 66 0.96 -1.88 4.52
CA GLN A 66 -0.19 -2.73 4.30
C GLN A 66 -1.13 -2.10 3.27
N SER A 67 -1.82 -2.95 2.51
CA SER A 67 -2.79 -2.48 1.51
C SER A 67 -3.97 -3.45 1.41
N LEU A 68 -4.99 -3.02 0.66
CA LEU A 68 -6.30 -3.64 0.48
C LEU A 68 -7.17 -3.58 1.73
N VAL A 69 -8.28 -2.85 1.61
CA VAL A 69 -9.30 -2.68 2.65
C VAL A 69 -9.75 -4.03 3.19
N GLY A 70 -9.73 -4.16 4.52
CA GLY A 70 -10.13 -5.36 5.26
C GLY A 70 -9.19 -6.57 5.15
N SER A 71 -8.10 -6.49 4.38
CA SER A 71 -7.07 -7.54 4.32
C SER A 71 -5.76 -7.09 4.96
N PHE A 72 -5.32 -5.86 4.69
CA PHE A 72 -4.13 -5.21 5.27
C PHE A 72 -2.93 -6.14 5.49
N THR A 73 -2.37 -6.65 4.38
CA THR A 73 -1.12 -7.42 4.40
C THR A 73 0.01 -6.64 3.73
N ASP A 74 1.26 -6.98 4.07
CA ASP A 74 2.46 -6.38 3.48
C ASP A 74 3.00 -7.17 2.28
N VAL A 75 2.28 -8.21 1.83
CA VAL A 75 2.68 -9.10 0.73
C VAL A 75 2.96 -8.30 -0.53
N TYR A 76 2.13 -7.31 -0.84
CA TYR A 76 2.32 -6.43 -2.00
C TYR A 76 3.61 -5.63 -1.93
N SER A 77 3.91 -5.04 -0.78
CA SER A 77 5.15 -4.28 -0.55
C SER A 77 6.39 -5.17 -0.68
N LYS A 78 6.31 -6.43 -0.24
CA LYS A 78 7.35 -7.47 -0.40
C LYS A 78 7.49 -8.01 -1.83
N MET A 79 6.65 -7.58 -2.78
CA MET A 79 6.83 -7.90 -4.20
C MET A 79 7.54 -6.77 -4.97
N THR A 80 7.94 -5.73 -4.27
CA THR A 80 8.67 -4.58 -4.82
C THR A 80 10.11 -4.57 -4.35
N GLU A 81 10.91 -3.64 -4.85
CA GLU A 81 12.26 -3.39 -4.36
C GLU A 81 12.32 -2.92 -2.89
N GLU A 82 11.19 -2.49 -2.29
CA GLU A 82 11.18 -1.82 -0.98
C GLU A 82 11.63 -2.74 0.16
N ILE A 83 11.22 -4.01 0.13
CA ILE A 83 11.40 -4.96 1.22
C ILE A 83 11.89 -6.29 0.65
N GLY A 84 12.95 -6.88 1.21
CA GLY A 84 13.47 -8.18 0.79
C GLY A 84 12.55 -9.37 1.07
N GLY A 85 12.84 -10.51 0.44
CA GLY A 85 12.15 -11.78 0.68
C GLY A 85 11.12 -12.14 -0.40
N ILE A 86 11.14 -13.39 -0.85
CA ILE A 86 10.37 -13.85 -2.01
C ILE A 86 8.93 -14.22 -1.61
N GLN A 87 7.96 -13.63 -2.28
CA GLN A 87 6.54 -13.96 -2.17
C GLN A 87 6.10 -14.92 -3.28
N PRO A 88 5.00 -15.68 -3.11
CA PRO A 88 4.57 -16.66 -4.10
C PRO A 88 4.45 -16.16 -5.54
N LEU A 89 3.92 -14.95 -5.75
CA LEU A 89 3.73 -14.37 -7.10
C LEU A 89 5.03 -13.89 -7.77
N ILE A 90 6.13 -13.76 -7.02
CA ILE A 90 7.44 -13.40 -7.54
C ILE A 90 8.44 -14.57 -7.46
N ASN A 91 7.99 -15.75 -7.04
CA ASN A 91 8.83 -16.93 -6.86
C ASN A 91 8.97 -17.69 -8.18
N PRO A 92 10.21 -17.88 -8.71
CA PRO A 92 10.40 -18.56 -9.98
C PRO A 92 10.05 -20.05 -9.97
N THR A 93 9.92 -20.68 -8.80
CA THR A 93 9.56 -22.09 -8.65
C THR A 93 8.05 -22.32 -8.52
N ILE A 94 7.25 -21.25 -8.47
CA ILE A 94 5.79 -21.31 -8.34
C ILE A 94 5.17 -20.80 -9.63
N THR A 95 4.10 -21.47 -10.08
CA THR A 95 3.27 -20.99 -11.19
C THR A 95 1.82 -21.19 -10.81
N TYR A 96 1.09 -20.09 -10.79
CA TYR A 96 -0.34 -20.03 -10.52
C TYR A 96 -1.08 -19.78 -11.81
N VAL A 97 -2.05 -20.62 -12.07
CA VAL A 97 -2.85 -20.53 -13.30
C VAL A 97 -4.25 -21.08 -13.08
N ASN A 98 -4.44 -21.94 -12.08
CA ASN A 98 -5.73 -22.58 -11.84
C ASN A 98 -6.63 -21.70 -10.98
N ALA A 99 -7.95 -21.92 -11.04
CA ALA A 99 -8.89 -21.24 -10.16
C ALA A 99 -8.58 -21.46 -8.66
N ALA A 100 -7.97 -22.59 -8.28
CA ALA A 100 -7.54 -22.82 -6.90
C ALA A 100 -6.44 -21.85 -6.43
N ASP A 101 -5.68 -21.28 -7.36
CA ASP A 101 -4.58 -20.35 -7.10
C ASP A 101 -5.03 -18.88 -7.11
N GLY A 102 -6.30 -18.61 -7.43
CA GLY A 102 -6.87 -17.26 -7.53
C GLY A 102 -6.81 -16.49 -6.20
N SER A 103 -7.04 -15.19 -6.24
CA SER A 103 -7.09 -14.37 -5.03
C SER A 103 -8.38 -14.61 -4.26
N GLY A 104 -8.29 -14.91 -2.95
CA GLY A 104 -9.44 -15.05 -2.05
C GLY A 104 -10.09 -13.72 -1.62
N TYR A 105 -9.58 -12.57 -2.08
CA TYR A 105 -10.05 -11.25 -1.63
C TYR A 105 -11.54 -11.00 -1.95
N TYR A 106 -12.06 -11.53 -3.06
CA TYR A 106 -13.45 -11.41 -3.50
C TYR A 106 -14.44 -11.86 -2.42
N GLY A 107 -14.05 -12.86 -1.61
CA GLY A 107 -14.88 -13.52 -0.61
C GLY A 107 -15.02 -15.01 -0.90
N GLY A 108 -15.86 -15.67 -0.11
CA GLY A 108 -16.14 -17.09 -0.23
C GLY A 108 -17.60 -17.41 0.04
N LYS A 109 -17.88 -18.69 0.30
CA LYS A 109 -19.23 -19.16 0.65
C LYS A 109 -19.81 -18.35 1.83
N LEU A 110 -21.12 -18.17 1.83
CA LEU A 110 -21.82 -17.64 2.99
C LEU A 110 -21.66 -18.62 4.16
N GLU A 111 -21.23 -18.09 5.31
CA GLU A 111 -21.08 -18.85 6.56
C GLU A 111 -22.14 -18.41 7.57
N ASP A 112 -22.21 -19.10 8.72
CA ASP A 112 -23.17 -18.75 9.79
C ASP A 112 -22.77 -17.46 10.50
N LYS A 113 -21.48 -17.15 10.52
CA LYS A 113 -20.96 -15.84 10.91
C LYS A 113 -20.75 -14.99 9.66
N ILE A 114 -21.26 -13.75 9.67
CA ILE A 114 -21.00 -12.79 8.61
C ILE A 114 -19.51 -12.42 8.66
N ASN A 115 -18.78 -12.78 7.62
CA ASN A 115 -17.37 -12.46 7.48
C ASN A 115 -17.19 -11.05 6.91
N ASN A 116 -16.15 -10.35 7.34
CA ASN A 116 -15.82 -9.02 6.83
C ASN A 116 -15.12 -9.12 5.46
N VAL A 117 -15.90 -9.24 4.39
CA VAL A 117 -15.44 -9.40 3.00
C VAL A 117 -16.01 -8.27 2.11
N PRO A 118 -15.44 -8.02 0.92
CA PRO A 118 -15.81 -6.86 0.08
C PRO A 118 -17.30 -6.68 -0.17
N TYR A 119 -18.02 -7.73 -0.58
CA TYR A 119 -19.44 -7.61 -0.90
C TYR A 119 -20.34 -7.46 0.33
N ASN A 120 -19.89 -7.89 1.52
CA ASN A 120 -20.60 -7.62 2.76
C ASN A 120 -20.46 -6.13 3.14
N ARG A 121 -19.24 -5.59 3.05
CA ARG A 121 -18.97 -4.16 3.23
C ARG A 121 -19.75 -3.28 2.24
N ILE A 122 -19.87 -3.70 0.98
CA ILE A 122 -20.72 -3.02 -0.03
C ILE A 122 -22.19 -3.09 0.38
N ARG A 123 -22.67 -4.25 0.82
CA ARG A 123 -24.06 -4.43 1.28
C ARG A 123 -24.39 -3.53 2.47
N ASP A 124 -23.47 -3.36 3.41
CA ASP A 124 -23.67 -2.47 4.56
C ASP A 124 -23.79 -1.00 4.11
N CYS A 125 -22.95 -0.57 3.17
CA CYS A 125 -23.08 0.76 2.56
C CYS A 125 -24.44 0.92 1.85
N ASN A 126 -24.84 -0.05 1.03
CA ASN A 126 -26.12 -0.03 0.29
C ASN A 126 -27.31 0.04 1.25
N SER A 127 -27.26 -0.71 2.35
CA SER A 127 -28.34 -0.78 3.34
C SER A 127 -28.58 0.58 3.98
N PHE A 128 -27.52 1.24 4.43
CA PHE A 128 -27.64 2.56 5.03
C PHE A 128 -28.08 3.62 4.03
N ILE A 129 -27.48 3.65 2.83
CA ILE A 129 -27.81 4.63 1.78
C ILE A 129 -29.29 4.56 1.40
N ARG A 130 -29.84 3.35 1.25
CA ARG A 130 -31.26 3.13 0.93
C ARG A 130 -32.20 3.61 2.03
N ASP A 131 -31.84 3.32 3.29
CA ASP A 131 -32.79 3.43 4.41
C ASP A 131 -32.79 4.80 5.10
N ILE A 132 -31.65 5.50 5.18
CA ILE A 132 -31.50 6.66 6.06
C ILE A 132 -32.42 7.85 5.72
N ASP A 133 -32.72 8.07 4.43
CA ASP A 133 -33.60 9.18 4.02
C ASP A 133 -35.08 8.91 4.30
N VAL A 134 -35.48 7.64 4.33
CA VAL A 134 -36.86 7.23 4.58
C VAL A 134 -37.09 6.99 6.07
N LYS A 135 -36.25 6.16 6.69
CA LYS A 135 -36.40 5.73 8.09
C LYS A 135 -35.86 6.76 9.07
N GLY A 136 -34.84 7.51 8.70
CA GLY A 136 -34.28 8.62 9.48
C GLY A 136 -34.83 9.99 9.08
N ALA A 137 -36.01 10.05 8.44
CA ALA A 137 -36.56 11.29 7.89
C ALA A 137 -36.75 12.40 8.95
N ASN A 138 -36.89 12.03 10.23
CA ASN A 138 -36.97 12.92 11.38
C ASN A 138 -35.62 13.53 11.82
N LEU A 139 -34.49 12.99 11.35
CA LEU A 139 -33.15 13.49 11.69
C LEU A 139 -32.82 14.81 10.95
N ASP A 140 -31.72 15.46 11.34
CA ASP A 140 -31.20 16.59 10.58
C ASP A 140 -30.73 16.16 9.17
N LYS A 141 -31.10 16.94 8.16
CA LYS A 141 -30.78 16.64 6.76
C LYS A 141 -29.27 16.70 6.52
N THR A 142 -28.57 17.65 7.13
CA THR A 142 -27.12 17.80 6.96
C THR A 142 -26.41 16.57 7.51
N PHE A 143 -26.81 16.10 8.70
CA PHE A 143 -26.31 14.83 9.25
C PHE A 143 -26.56 13.65 8.29
N ARG A 144 -27.78 13.46 7.80
CA ARG A 144 -28.10 12.35 6.88
C ARG A 144 -27.26 12.40 5.60
N ASP A 145 -27.14 13.58 5.00
CA ASP A 145 -26.36 13.78 3.79
C ASP A 145 -24.89 13.46 4.04
N GLN A 146 -24.30 14.00 5.11
CA GLN A 146 -22.91 13.73 5.47
C GLN A 146 -22.66 12.25 5.81
N ALA A 147 -23.62 11.58 6.46
CA ALA A 147 -23.55 10.14 6.70
C ALA A 147 -23.53 9.38 5.36
N LYS A 148 -24.50 9.61 4.47
CA LYS A 148 -24.52 9.00 3.12
C LYS A 148 -23.25 9.27 2.34
N GLY A 149 -22.73 10.51 2.39
CA GLY A 149 -21.49 10.88 1.72
C GLY A 149 -20.30 10.01 2.15
N GLN A 150 -20.20 9.68 3.44
CA GLN A 150 -19.18 8.76 3.95
C GLN A 150 -19.38 7.34 3.39
N LEU A 151 -20.62 6.82 3.34
CA LEU A 151 -20.87 5.48 2.80
C LEU A 151 -20.64 5.38 1.28
N TYR A 152 -20.97 6.43 0.52
CA TYR A 152 -20.63 6.49 -0.91
C TYR A 152 -19.11 6.43 -1.12
N TYR A 153 -18.34 7.19 -0.33
CA TYR A 153 -16.88 7.15 -0.37
C TYR A 153 -16.36 5.73 -0.07
N LEU A 154 -16.84 5.10 1.01
CA LEU A 154 -16.38 3.76 1.41
C LEU A 154 -16.72 2.72 0.33
N ARG A 155 -17.94 2.73 -0.21
CA ARG A 155 -18.35 1.85 -1.32
C ARG A 155 -17.46 2.04 -2.55
N ALA A 156 -17.13 3.28 -2.91
CA ALA A 156 -16.22 3.59 -4.01
C ALA A 156 -14.80 3.03 -3.78
N VAL A 157 -14.25 3.17 -2.57
CA VAL A 157 -12.94 2.62 -2.21
C VAL A 157 -12.95 1.09 -2.30
N GLN A 158 -14.02 0.43 -1.85
CA GLN A 158 -14.12 -1.02 -1.94
C GLN A 158 -14.19 -1.50 -3.40
N TYR A 159 -14.95 -0.82 -4.26
CA TYR A 159 -14.95 -1.11 -5.70
C TYR A 159 -13.61 -0.84 -6.35
N PHE A 160 -12.89 0.20 -5.94
CA PHE A 160 -11.56 0.49 -6.46
C PHE A 160 -10.54 -0.60 -6.10
N ASP A 161 -10.55 -1.11 -4.87
CA ASP A 161 -9.70 -2.25 -4.49
C ASP A 161 -10.08 -3.53 -5.25
N LEU A 162 -11.37 -3.80 -5.45
CA LEU A 162 -11.83 -4.90 -6.30
C LEU A 162 -11.36 -4.74 -7.75
N MET A 163 -11.41 -3.52 -8.29
CA MET A 163 -10.94 -3.20 -9.63
C MET A 163 -9.46 -3.48 -9.81
N LYS A 164 -8.62 -3.04 -8.86
CA LYS A 164 -7.17 -3.28 -8.93
C LYS A 164 -6.80 -4.77 -8.85
N VAL A 165 -7.60 -5.58 -8.17
CA VAL A 165 -7.33 -7.02 -8.01
C VAL A 165 -7.91 -7.83 -9.17
N TYR A 166 -9.13 -7.53 -9.63
CA TYR A 166 -9.89 -8.38 -10.54
C TYR A 166 -10.22 -7.74 -11.90
N GLY A 167 -10.01 -6.44 -12.10
CA GLY A 167 -10.59 -5.70 -13.22
C GLY A 167 -12.09 -5.49 -12.96
N GLY A 168 -12.97 -5.70 -13.94
CA GLY A 168 -14.40 -5.54 -13.67
C GLY A 168 -14.97 -6.70 -12.83
N VAL A 169 -15.96 -6.33 -12.03
CA VAL A 169 -16.66 -7.16 -11.05
C VAL A 169 -18.16 -6.86 -11.12
N PRO A 170 -19.04 -7.70 -10.54
CA PRO A 170 -20.46 -7.37 -10.45
C PRO A 170 -20.72 -6.04 -9.72
N ILE A 171 -21.51 -5.17 -10.33
CA ILE A 171 -21.95 -3.90 -9.74
C ILE A 171 -23.27 -4.14 -9.02
N VAL A 172 -23.27 -4.00 -7.70
CA VAL A 172 -24.40 -4.25 -6.80
C VAL A 172 -24.53 -3.04 -5.89
N THR A 173 -25.40 -2.11 -6.28
CA THR A 173 -25.65 -0.85 -5.56
C THR A 173 -26.90 -0.87 -4.70
N GLU A 174 -27.67 -1.96 -4.77
CA GLU A 174 -28.90 -2.19 -4.02
C GLU A 174 -28.75 -3.40 -3.11
N VAL A 175 -29.55 -3.45 -2.05
CA VAL A 175 -29.59 -4.61 -1.15
C VAL A 175 -30.40 -5.72 -1.80
N GLN A 176 -29.74 -6.82 -2.12
CA GLN A 176 -30.38 -8.02 -2.70
C GLN A 176 -30.84 -8.99 -1.61
N THR A 177 -31.99 -9.61 -1.76
CA THR A 177 -32.42 -10.73 -0.90
C THR A 177 -31.76 -12.02 -1.37
N PRO A 178 -31.03 -12.77 -0.51
CA PRO A 178 -30.42 -14.03 -0.91
C PRO A 178 -31.48 -15.04 -1.37
N ASN A 179 -31.42 -15.47 -2.62
CA ASN A 179 -32.28 -16.50 -3.19
C ASN A 179 -31.54 -17.16 -4.36
N SER A 180 -31.19 -18.46 -4.23
CA SER A 180 -30.45 -19.24 -5.23
C SER A 180 -31.16 -19.36 -6.57
N GLU A 181 -32.49 -19.29 -6.57
CA GLU A 181 -33.34 -19.39 -7.76
C GLU A 181 -33.61 -18.03 -8.42
N ASN A 182 -33.31 -16.92 -7.74
CA ASN A 182 -33.56 -15.59 -8.29
C ASN A 182 -32.49 -15.21 -9.33
N GLU A 183 -32.86 -15.24 -10.61
CA GLU A 183 -31.99 -14.82 -11.71
C GLU A 183 -31.55 -13.35 -11.63
N GLU A 184 -32.32 -12.46 -10.98
CA GLU A 184 -31.98 -11.03 -10.85
C GLU A 184 -30.75 -10.77 -9.98
N ILE A 185 -30.41 -11.71 -9.07
CA ILE A 185 -29.22 -11.59 -8.21
C ILE A 185 -27.99 -12.28 -8.81
N LYS A 186 -28.13 -12.92 -9.99
CA LYS A 186 -27.04 -13.54 -10.75
C LYS A 186 -26.33 -12.52 -11.63
N VAL A 187 -25.78 -11.48 -11.00
CA VAL A 187 -25.18 -10.34 -11.69
C VAL A 187 -23.85 -10.73 -12.33
N PRO A 188 -23.66 -10.56 -13.65
CA PRO A 188 -22.39 -10.84 -14.31
C PRO A 188 -21.32 -9.81 -13.96
N ARG A 189 -20.06 -10.12 -14.28
CA ARG A 189 -18.97 -9.14 -14.19
C ARG A 189 -19.21 -8.00 -15.18
N ALA A 190 -19.20 -6.76 -14.69
CA ALA A 190 -19.25 -5.58 -15.54
C ALA A 190 -17.93 -5.38 -16.29
N THR A 191 -17.90 -4.53 -17.31
CA THR A 191 -16.64 -4.07 -17.90
C THR A 191 -15.87 -3.21 -16.91
N VAL A 192 -14.55 -3.08 -17.10
CA VAL A 192 -13.76 -2.20 -16.22
C VAL A 192 -14.23 -0.75 -16.30
N THR A 193 -14.68 -0.32 -17.48
CA THR A 193 -15.24 1.02 -17.72
C THR A 193 -16.49 1.26 -16.88
N GLN A 194 -17.44 0.32 -16.88
CA GLN A 194 -18.67 0.42 -16.07
C GLN A 194 -18.36 0.47 -14.57
N VAL A 195 -17.36 -0.29 -14.10
CA VAL A 195 -16.93 -0.24 -12.70
C VAL A 195 -16.34 1.12 -12.37
N VAL A 196 -15.50 1.69 -13.23
CA VAL A 196 -14.93 3.05 -13.04
C VAL A 196 -16.03 4.11 -13.03
N GLU A 197 -17.00 4.04 -13.94
CA GLU A 197 -18.14 4.95 -13.96
C GLU A 197 -18.94 4.91 -12.66
N GLN A 198 -19.17 3.71 -12.11
CA GLN A 198 -19.85 3.57 -10.83
C GLN A 198 -19.01 4.11 -9.66
N ILE A 199 -17.69 3.86 -9.63
CA ILE A 199 -16.78 4.41 -8.61
C ILE A 199 -16.80 5.94 -8.67
N VAL A 200 -16.69 6.53 -9.86
CA VAL A 200 -16.72 7.99 -10.06
C VAL A 200 -18.06 8.58 -9.62
N LYS A 201 -19.18 7.93 -9.96
CA LYS A 201 -20.52 8.33 -9.53
C LYS A 201 -20.63 8.38 -8.00
N ASP A 202 -20.14 7.36 -7.31
CA ASP A 202 -20.14 7.32 -5.85
C ASP A 202 -19.25 8.41 -5.25
N LEU A 203 -18.07 8.67 -5.82
CA LEU A 203 -17.16 9.73 -5.35
C LEU A 203 -17.71 11.13 -5.60
N ASP A 204 -18.43 11.34 -6.71
CA ASP A 204 -19.11 12.60 -6.99
C ASP A 204 -20.27 12.84 -6.01
N MET A 205 -21.06 11.79 -5.72
CA MET A 205 -22.07 11.86 -4.67
C MET A 205 -21.45 12.16 -3.30
N ALA A 206 -20.37 11.47 -2.93
CA ALA A 206 -19.64 11.74 -1.69
C ALA A 206 -19.14 13.19 -1.62
N ALA A 207 -18.48 13.69 -2.67
CA ALA A 207 -17.97 15.06 -2.72
C ALA A 207 -19.08 16.12 -2.64
N SER A 208 -20.29 15.82 -3.12
CA SER A 208 -21.44 16.73 -3.04
C SER A 208 -22.07 16.81 -1.65
N LEU A 209 -21.92 15.77 -0.83
CA LEU A 209 -22.57 15.64 0.48
C LEU A 209 -21.63 15.85 1.67
N LEU A 210 -20.32 15.67 1.48
CA LEU A 210 -19.32 15.79 2.55
C LEU A 210 -18.87 17.24 2.76
N PRO A 211 -18.52 17.62 4.00
CA PRO A 211 -17.95 18.93 4.26
C PRO A 211 -16.49 19.00 3.79
N PRO A 212 -15.94 20.22 3.58
CA PRO A 212 -14.51 20.39 3.30
C PRO A 212 -13.63 19.97 4.49
N ASN A 213 -14.11 20.22 5.72
CA ASN A 213 -13.43 19.89 6.97
C ASN A 213 -14.45 19.49 8.04
N TRP A 214 -14.02 18.69 9.01
CA TRP A 214 -14.81 18.31 10.17
C TRP A 214 -14.42 19.13 11.41
N THR A 215 -15.39 19.45 12.27
CA THR A 215 -15.13 20.04 13.59
C THR A 215 -15.12 18.93 14.64
N GLY A 216 -13.99 18.70 15.30
CA GLY A 216 -13.87 17.70 16.39
C GLY A 216 -13.83 16.23 15.97
N GLU A 217 -14.04 15.92 14.67
CA GLU A 217 -14.12 14.55 14.13
C GLU A 217 -13.00 14.29 13.10
N TYR A 218 -11.75 14.65 13.44
CA TYR A 218 -10.59 14.36 12.58
C TYR A 218 -10.51 12.85 12.28
N GLY A 219 -10.15 12.50 11.04
CA GLY A 219 -10.17 11.12 10.53
C GLY A 219 -11.42 10.75 9.70
N ARG A 220 -12.53 11.48 9.83
CA ARG A 220 -13.67 11.31 8.91
C ARG A 220 -13.33 11.81 7.50
N VAL A 221 -13.82 11.11 6.50
CA VAL A 221 -13.56 11.46 5.09
C VAL A 221 -14.22 12.79 4.72
N THR A 222 -13.55 13.57 3.89
CA THR A 222 -13.97 14.92 3.49
C THR A 222 -14.34 14.99 2.01
N LYS A 223 -14.93 16.10 1.58
CA LYS A 223 -15.11 16.42 0.15
C LYS A 223 -13.80 16.34 -0.62
N GLY A 224 -12.72 16.89 -0.06
CA GLY A 224 -11.39 16.85 -0.67
C GLY A 224 -10.87 15.43 -0.84
N ALA A 225 -11.11 14.55 0.15
CA ALA A 225 -10.73 13.14 0.06
C ALA A 225 -11.47 12.41 -1.08
N ALA A 226 -12.78 12.63 -1.24
CA ALA A 226 -13.54 12.04 -2.34
C ALA A 226 -13.01 12.47 -3.73
N LEU A 227 -12.71 13.76 -3.91
CA LEU A 227 -12.12 14.28 -5.14
C LEU A 227 -10.71 13.74 -5.40
N ALA A 228 -9.88 13.62 -4.38
CA ALA A 228 -8.53 13.07 -4.50
C ALA A 228 -8.53 11.59 -4.88
N VAL A 229 -9.41 10.78 -4.28
CA VAL A 229 -9.60 9.37 -4.66
C VAL A 229 -10.13 9.25 -6.08
N LYS A 230 -11.05 10.13 -6.51
CA LYS A 230 -11.53 10.18 -7.91
C LYS A 230 -10.38 10.40 -8.88
N SER A 231 -9.48 11.33 -8.58
CA SER A 231 -8.26 11.53 -9.38
C SER A 231 -7.37 10.28 -9.44
N ARG A 232 -7.16 9.58 -8.31
CA ARG A 232 -6.36 8.33 -8.25
C ARG A 232 -7.00 7.18 -9.06
N VAL A 233 -8.32 7.05 -9.01
CA VAL A 233 -9.09 6.07 -9.80
C VAL A 233 -8.91 6.34 -11.30
N LEU A 234 -9.12 7.59 -11.73
CA LEU A 234 -8.98 7.97 -13.13
C LEU A 234 -7.54 7.86 -13.64
N LEU A 235 -6.54 8.19 -12.82
CA LEU A 235 -5.12 7.95 -13.12
C LEU A 235 -4.87 6.45 -13.37
N THR A 236 -5.41 5.59 -12.51
CA THR A 236 -5.23 4.14 -12.61
C THR A 236 -5.92 3.61 -13.87
N TYR A 237 -7.11 4.11 -14.18
CA TYR A 237 -7.85 3.76 -15.40
C TYR A 237 -7.20 4.28 -16.71
N ALA A 238 -6.49 5.41 -16.63
CA ALA A 238 -5.70 5.94 -17.75
C ALA A 238 -4.39 5.17 -17.98
N SER A 239 -3.89 4.47 -16.96
CA SER A 239 -2.63 3.75 -16.98
C SER A 239 -2.65 2.51 -17.90
N PRO A 240 -1.49 2.06 -18.40
CA PRO A 240 -1.36 0.97 -19.40
C PRO A 240 -2.12 -0.32 -19.08
N LEU A 241 -2.21 -0.70 -17.80
CA LEU A 241 -2.89 -1.93 -17.40
C LEU A 241 -4.36 -1.97 -17.87
N PHE A 242 -5.09 -0.86 -17.70
CA PHE A 242 -6.51 -0.76 -18.05
C PHE A 242 -6.76 0.04 -19.33
N ASN A 243 -5.72 0.62 -19.92
CA ASN A 243 -5.80 1.45 -21.12
C ASN A 243 -4.83 0.94 -22.19
N LYS A 244 -5.31 0.06 -23.07
CA LYS A 244 -4.53 -0.46 -24.21
C LYS A 244 -3.95 0.64 -25.12
N ASN A 245 -4.62 1.80 -25.17
CA ASN A 245 -4.23 2.94 -25.99
C ASN A 245 -3.61 4.08 -25.16
N TRP A 246 -3.07 3.81 -23.97
CA TRP A 246 -2.52 4.81 -23.04
C TRP A 246 -1.50 5.77 -23.66
N ASP A 247 -0.79 5.32 -24.69
CA ASP A 247 0.27 6.10 -25.35
C ASP A 247 -0.22 6.91 -26.56
N ASN A 248 -1.38 6.52 -27.13
CA ASN A 248 -1.92 7.08 -28.36
C ASN A 248 -3.26 7.82 -28.15
N SER A 249 -3.80 7.81 -26.92
CA SER A 249 -5.03 8.50 -26.55
C SER A 249 -4.84 9.30 -25.27
N ASN A 250 -5.28 10.56 -25.33
CA ASN A 250 -5.16 11.51 -24.22
C ASN A 250 -6.43 11.57 -23.35
N GLU A 251 -7.58 11.06 -23.82
CA GLU A 251 -8.89 11.28 -23.19
C GLU A 251 -8.91 10.91 -21.69
N ARG A 252 -8.40 9.72 -21.34
CA ARG A 252 -8.36 9.27 -19.95
C ARG A 252 -7.34 10.06 -19.11
N TRP A 253 -6.22 10.47 -19.70
CA TRP A 253 -5.23 11.31 -19.02
C TRP A 253 -5.73 12.73 -18.79
N GLU A 254 -6.50 13.29 -19.72
CA GLU A 254 -7.18 14.59 -19.58
C GLU A 254 -8.25 14.53 -18.48
N ALA A 255 -9.04 13.46 -18.44
CA ALA A 255 -10.02 13.24 -17.38
C ALA A 255 -9.35 13.12 -15.99
N ALA A 256 -8.26 12.36 -15.90
CA ALA A 256 -7.49 12.22 -14.66
C ALA A 256 -6.84 13.54 -14.22
N LEU A 257 -6.28 14.31 -15.16
CA LEU A 257 -5.70 15.63 -14.90
C LEU A 257 -6.77 16.59 -14.37
N LYS A 258 -7.92 16.67 -15.04
CA LYS A 258 -9.04 17.53 -14.64
C LYS A 258 -9.48 17.22 -13.22
N ALA A 259 -9.69 15.94 -12.90
CA ALA A 259 -10.07 15.52 -11.55
C ALA A 259 -8.99 15.84 -10.51
N GLY A 260 -7.71 15.70 -10.87
CA GLY A 260 -6.58 16.06 -10.01
C GLY A 260 -6.54 17.55 -9.68
N LEU A 261 -6.68 18.41 -10.69
CA LEU A 261 -6.69 19.87 -10.51
C LEU A 261 -7.91 20.36 -9.72
N GLU A 262 -9.07 19.72 -9.91
CA GLU A 262 -10.27 19.98 -9.12
C GLU A 262 -10.06 19.61 -7.64
N ALA A 263 -9.48 18.44 -7.38
CA ALA A 263 -9.12 18.00 -6.03
C ALA A 263 -8.10 18.96 -5.38
N GLU A 264 -7.04 19.34 -6.11
CA GLU A 264 -6.02 20.28 -5.64
C GLU A 264 -6.66 21.61 -5.22
N THR A 265 -7.53 22.16 -6.06
CA THR A 265 -8.25 23.42 -5.81
C THR A 265 -9.11 23.32 -4.56
N ALA A 266 -9.94 22.27 -4.44
CA ALA A 266 -10.84 22.09 -3.30
C ALA A 266 -10.08 21.87 -1.99
N LEU A 267 -9.02 21.07 -2.02
CA LEU A 267 -8.17 20.79 -0.86
C LEU A 267 -7.41 22.04 -0.41
N THR A 268 -6.82 22.80 -1.33
CA THR A 268 -6.13 24.06 -0.99
C THR A 268 -7.10 25.08 -0.38
N ALA A 269 -8.31 25.20 -0.92
CA ALA A 269 -9.34 26.08 -0.33
C ALA A 269 -9.75 25.63 1.09
N ALA A 270 -9.64 24.33 1.39
CA ALA A 270 -9.91 23.75 2.71
C ALA A 270 -8.69 23.78 3.66
N GLY A 271 -7.55 24.36 3.26
CA GLY A 271 -6.34 24.48 4.09
C GLY A 271 -5.37 23.32 3.99
N TYR A 272 -5.55 22.42 3.02
CA TYR A 272 -4.60 21.34 2.74
C TYR A 272 -3.46 21.81 1.83
N GLY A 273 -2.30 21.19 1.98
CA GLY A 273 -1.09 21.50 1.24
C GLY A 273 0.10 20.68 1.74
N LEU A 274 1.24 20.84 1.09
CA LEU A 274 2.49 20.24 1.55
C LEU A 274 2.83 20.71 2.96
N TYR A 275 3.14 19.77 3.86
CA TYR A 275 3.44 20.07 5.25
C TYR A 275 4.90 20.53 5.40
N GLY A 276 5.08 21.68 6.04
CA GLY A 276 6.39 22.22 6.37
C GLY A 276 7.24 22.63 5.17
N ASN A 277 8.52 22.96 5.44
CA ASN A 277 9.45 23.47 4.43
C ASN A 277 10.87 22.90 4.57
N SER A 278 11.01 21.83 5.34
CA SER A 278 12.26 21.11 5.55
C SER A 278 12.02 19.59 5.58
N ALA A 279 13.09 18.81 5.39
CA ALA A 279 13.02 17.35 5.56
C ALA A 279 12.68 16.95 7.00
N LYS A 280 12.99 17.79 8.00
CA LYS A 280 12.60 17.57 9.39
C LYS A 280 11.08 17.72 9.55
N ASP A 281 10.49 18.78 9.00
CA ASP A 281 9.03 18.94 9.06
C ASP A 281 8.32 17.82 8.30
N TRP A 282 8.86 17.41 7.16
CA TRP A 282 8.37 16.25 6.40
C TRP A 282 8.36 14.97 7.25
N GLN A 283 9.38 14.73 8.07
CA GLN A 283 9.37 13.61 9.02
C GLN A 283 8.31 13.81 10.11
N ASN A 284 8.21 15.03 10.66
CA ASN A 284 7.32 15.35 11.78
C ASN A 284 5.83 15.26 11.39
N MET A 285 5.47 15.41 10.12
CA MET A 285 4.07 15.32 9.67
C MET A 285 3.42 13.97 10.03
N PHE A 286 4.22 12.90 10.13
CA PHE A 286 3.77 11.55 10.46
C PHE A 286 3.54 11.34 11.97
N ALA A 287 3.91 12.31 12.80
CA ALA A 287 3.96 12.19 14.26
C ALA A 287 3.37 13.41 14.99
N LEU A 288 2.34 14.05 14.43
CA LEU A 288 1.71 15.22 15.07
C LEU A 288 0.98 14.86 16.38
N GLY A 289 0.51 13.62 16.51
CA GLY A 289 -0.18 13.11 17.69
C GLY A 289 -1.51 13.82 17.99
N GLY A 290 -2.25 13.29 18.97
CA GLY A 290 -3.42 13.96 19.56
C GLY A 290 -4.54 14.33 18.59
N ASN A 291 -4.70 13.58 17.48
CA ASN A 291 -5.66 13.86 16.42
C ASN A 291 -5.52 15.28 15.82
N ALA A 292 -4.31 15.84 15.84
CA ALA A 292 -4.04 17.16 15.28
C ALA A 292 -4.20 17.15 13.76
N PHE A 293 -4.79 18.22 13.23
CA PHE A 293 -4.94 18.39 11.79
C PHE A 293 -3.56 18.49 11.12
N CYS A 294 -3.29 17.60 10.16
CA CYS A 294 -2.15 17.67 9.26
C CYS A 294 -2.59 18.19 7.90
N SER A 295 -2.03 19.31 7.43
CA SER A 295 -2.38 19.89 6.12
C SER A 295 -2.09 18.95 4.94
N GLU A 296 -1.20 17.98 5.12
CA GLU A 296 -0.85 17.02 4.06
C GLU A 296 -1.68 15.72 4.13
N ALA A 297 -2.39 15.44 5.23
CA ALA A 297 -3.14 14.20 5.43
C ALA A 297 -4.57 14.30 4.85
N ILE A 298 -4.78 13.89 3.60
CA ILE A 298 -6.11 13.90 2.95
C ILE A 298 -7.01 12.81 3.54
N THR A 299 -6.49 11.60 3.66
CA THR A 299 -7.15 10.45 4.33
C THR A 299 -6.18 9.86 5.34
N THR A 300 -6.63 9.69 6.58
CA THR A 300 -5.78 9.20 7.68
C THR A 300 -6.50 8.11 8.48
N GLN A 301 -5.73 7.11 8.91
CA GLN A 301 -6.16 6.11 9.88
C GLN A 301 -5.53 6.45 11.23
N LEU A 302 -6.39 6.76 12.20
CA LEU A 302 -5.96 7.12 13.54
C LEU A 302 -5.56 5.88 14.33
N LEU A 303 -4.35 5.87 14.90
CA LEU A 303 -3.86 4.75 15.70
C LEU A 303 -3.92 5.05 17.20
N THR A 304 -4.19 4.02 18.01
CA THR A 304 -4.33 4.20 19.46
C THR A 304 -2.98 4.41 20.14
N VAL A 305 -2.98 5.32 21.13
CA VAL A 305 -1.89 5.57 22.08
C VAL A 305 -2.01 4.75 23.37
N THR A 306 -3.05 3.91 23.47
CA THR A 306 -3.29 3.04 24.64
C THR A 306 -3.60 1.62 24.22
N ASN A 307 -3.54 0.68 25.17
CA ASN A 307 -3.92 -0.72 24.96
C ASN A 307 -5.44 -0.95 24.87
N SER A 308 -6.27 0.09 24.78
CA SER A 308 -7.72 -0.01 24.71
C SER A 308 -8.23 -0.72 23.45
N ASN A 309 -7.49 -0.66 22.34
CA ASN A 309 -7.86 -1.30 21.08
C ASN A 309 -6.64 -1.83 20.31
N VAL A 310 -6.35 -3.12 20.48
CA VAL A 310 -5.22 -3.80 19.80
C VAL A 310 -5.42 -3.99 18.29
N ALA A 311 -6.64 -3.80 17.77
CA ALA A 311 -6.91 -3.85 16.34
C ALA A 311 -6.51 -2.56 15.62
N MET A 312 -6.19 -1.49 16.37
CA MET A 312 -5.82 -0.17 15.83
C MET A 312 -4.52 0.37 16.46
N ASN A 313 -3.66 -0.51 16.99
CA ASN A 313 -2.37 -0.09 17.53
C ASN A 313 -1.30 0.02 16.42
N ASN A 314 -0.17 0.66 16.70
CA ASN A 314 0.90 0.84 15.73
C ASN A 314 1.81 -0.38 15.68
N SER A 315 1.72 -1.18 14.61
CA SER A 315 2.65 -2.29 14.37
C SER A 315 3.91 -1.87 13.61
N TRP A 316 3.86 -0.73 12.92
CA TRP A 316 4.98 -0.22 12.13
C TRP A 316 6.17 0.19 12.99
N GLU A 317 5.96 1.10 13.94
CA GLU A 317 7.02 1.63 14.83
C GLU A 317 7.73 0.48 15.55
N LYS A 318 6.95 -0.44 16.11
CA LYS A 318 7.46 -1.64 16.76
C LYS A 318 8.31 -2.50 15.82
N ALA A 319 7.87 -2.70 14.58
CA ALA A 319 8.57 -3.57 13.63
C ALA A 319 9.90 -2.96 13.18
N ILE A 320 9.92 -1.67 12.86
CA ILE A 320 11.11 -1.03 12.28
C ILE A 320 12.18 -0.68 13.31
N ARG A 321 11.84 -0.61 14.60
CA ARG A 321 12.81 -0.33 15.67
C ARG A 321 13.78 -1.51 15.89
N PRO A 322 15.09 -1.25 16.04
CA PRO A 322 16.06 -2.30 16.35
C PRO A 322 15.83 -2.94 17.71
N ILE A 323 16.32 -4.16 17.90
CA ILE A 323 16.23 -4.88 19.18
C ILE A 323 16.93 -4.10 20.30
N SER A 324 18.09 -3.49 19.99
CA SER A 324 18.81 -2.60 20.92
C SER A 324 17.98 -1.44 21.48
N GLN A 325 16.92 -1.01 20.77
CA GLN A 325 16.01 0.05 21.23
C GLN A 325 14.73 -0.51 21.89
N GLY A 326 14.52 -1.83 21.87
CA GLY A 326 13.31 -2.49 22.39
C GLY A 326 12.23 -2.79 21.33
N GLY A 327 12.58 -2.72 20.04
CA GLY A 327 11.71 -3.11 18.92
C GLY A 327 11.77 -4.60 18.58
N THR A 328 11.40 -4.97 17.35
CA THR A 328 11.22 -6.39 16.95
C THR A 328 12.24 -6.92 15.95
N GLY A 329 13.31 -6.17 15.65
CA GLY A 329 14.37 -6.62 14.74
C GLY A 329 14.43 -5.87 13.42
N SER A 330 14.07 -4.58 13.45
CA SER A 330 14.24 -3.66 12.32
C SER A 330 13.44 -4.02 11.06
N LEU A 331 13.44 -3.10 10.09
CA LEU A 331 13.06 -3.39 8.71
C LEU A 331 14.26 -3.10 7.81
N GLU A 332 14.86 -4.16 7.28
CA GLU A 332 16.07 -4.09 6.46
C GLU A 332 15.78 -3.49 5.07
N ALA A 333 16.51 -2.45 4.68
CA ALA A 333 16.36 -1.86 3.35
C ALA A 333 17.27 -2.59 2.34
N PRO A 334 16.75 -3.11 1.21
CA PRO A 334 17.60 -3.64 0.15
C PRO A 334 18.55 -2.58 -0.43
N LYS A 335 19.72 -2.98 -0.94
CA LYS A 335 20.65 -2.03 -1.59
C LYS A 335 19.99 -1.29 -2.75
N GLU A 336 19.07 -1.93 -3.47
CA GLU A 336 18.34 -1.33 -4.58
C GLU A 336 17.48 -0.14 -4.13
N MET A 337 17.05 -0.10 -2.86
CA MET A 337 16.40 1.07 -2.26
C MET A 337 17.39 2.10 -1.72
N ILE A 338 18.45 1.65 -1.06
CA ILE A 338 19.49 2.53 -0.50
C ILE A 338 20.17 3.33 -1.63
N ASP A 339 20.48 2.65 -2.72
CA ASP A 339 21.16 3.19 -3.90
C ASP A 339 20.19 3.97 -4.81
N LEU A 340 18.87 3.95 -4.55
CA LEU A 340 17.86 4.66 -5.34
C LEU A 340 17.80 6.16 -5.04
N PHE A 341 17.95 6.54 -3.77
CA PHE A 341 17.68 7.92 -3.33
C PHE A 341 18.60 8.95 -4.02
N PRO A 342 18.12 10.16 -4.36
CA PRO A 342 18.96 11.14 -5.05
C PRO A 342 20.18 11.59 -4.22
N MET A 343 21.11 12.28 -4.88
CA MET A 343 22.15 13.08 -4.22
C MET A 343 21.53 14.36 -3.61
N ASP A 344 22.27 15.07 -2.76
CA ASP A 344 21.83 16.30 -2.07
C ASP A 344 21.39 17.43 -3.02
N ASN A 345 21.91 17.44 -4.24
CA ASN A 345 21.50 18.34 -5.31
C ASN A 345 20.28 17.85 -6.13
N GLY A 346 19.68 16.72 -5.75
CA GLY A 346 18.53 16.10 -6.43
C GLY A 346 18.88 15.26 -7.67
N ALA A 347 20.16 15.18 -8.05
CA ALA A 347 20.59 14.37 -9.19
C ALA A 347 20.54 12.87 -8.87
N ARG A 348 20.43 12.04 -9.92
CA ARG A 348 20.45 10.58 -9.78
C ARG A 348 21.75 10.10 -9.12
N PRO A 349 21.71 9.08 -8.25
CA PRO A 349 22.88 8.59 -7.51
C PRO A 349 23.78 7.69 -8.38
N THR A 350 24.54 8.31 -9.29
CA THR A 350 25.53 7.63 -10.13
C THR A 350 26.95 7.95 -9.65
N THR A 351 27.94 7.11 -9.99
CA THR A 351 29.36 7.39 -9.72
C THR A 351 29.78 8.75 -10.28
N ALA A 352 29.28 9.13 -11.46
CA ALA A 352 29.54 10.42 -12.08
C ALA A 352 29.01 11.61 -11.27
N ASN A 353 27.90 11.40 -10.54
CA ASN A 353 27.31 12.38 -9.63
C ASN A 353 27.89 12.29 -8.20
N GLY A 354 28.96 11.51 -8.00
CA GLY A 354 29.64 11.37 -6.72
C GLY A 354 29.04 10.32 -5.78
N TYR A 355 28.15 9.45 -6.27
CA TYR A 355 27.62 8.35 -5.47
C TYR A 355 28.70 7.30 -5.20
N ASN A 356 28.77 6.85 -3.94
CA ASN A 356 29.62 5.75 -3.50
C ASN A 356 28.76 4.73 -2.76
N SER A 357 28.61 3.52 -3.31
CA SER A 357 27.71 2.51 -2.75
C SER A 357 28.16 1.98 -1.38
N PHE A 358 29.45 2.06 -1.01
CA PHE A 358 29.94 1.72 0.33
C PHE A 358 29.70 2.84 1.34
N LEU A 359 29.99 4.08 0.94
CA LEU A 359 29.71 5.30 1.71
C LEU A 359 28.35 5.90 1.31
N PHE A 360 27.33 5.03 1.22
CA PHE A 360 26.03 5.35 0.63
C PHE A 360 25.32 6.52 1.29
N PHE A 361 25.63 6.84 2.54
CA PHE A 361 25.02 7.95 3.27
C PHE A 361 25.61 9.33 2.95
N MET A 362 26.65 9.43 2.13
CA MET A 362 27.29 10.72 1.83
C MET A 362 26.48 11.56 0.84
N LYS A 363 26.23 12.83 1.19
CA LYS A 363 25.65 13.86 0.31
C LYS A 363 24.38 13.41 -0.41
N ARG A 364 23.41 12.89 0.36
CA ARG A 364 22.14 12.36 -0.17
C ARG A 364 21.02 13.39 -0.07
N ASP A 365 19.95 13.13 -0.81
CA ASP A 365 18.67 13.82 -0.66
C ASP A 365 18.30 13.89 0.83
N PRO A 366 17.87 15.04 1.37
CA PRO A 366 17.52 15.17 2.78
C PRO A 366 16.51 14.13 3.30
N ARG A 367 15.62 13.61 2.43
CA ARG A 367 14.69 12.51 2.76
C ARG A 367 15.40 11.19 2.99
N PHE A 368 16.57 10.93 2.38
CA PHE A 368 17.36 9.72 2.65
C PHE A 368 17.63 9.58 4.15
N TYR A 369 18.08 10.67 4.77
CA TYR A 369 18.36 10.69 6.20
C TYR A 369 17.09 10.62 7.04
N ARG A 370 15.88 10.80 6.49
CA ARG A 370 14.61 10.68 7.22
C ARG A 370 13.92 9.34 6.96
N THR A 371 14.31 8.65 5.90
CA THR A 371 13.81 7.33 5.52
C THR A 371 14.63 6.21 6.14
N PHE A 372 15.94 6.37 6.26
CA PHE A 372 16.85 5.32 6.74
C PHE A 372 17.62 5.68 8.00
N ALA A 373 17.77 4.71 8.88
CA ALA A 373 18.82 4.64 9.89
C ALA A 373 19.99 3.79 9.39
N PHE A 374 21.21 4.06 9.84
CA PHE A 374 22.42 3.30 9.50
C PHE A 374 23.43 3.41 10.63
N SER A 375 24.44 2.52 10.66
CA SER A 375 25.47 2.53 11.71
C SER A 375 26.13 3.91 11.85
N GLY A 376 26.09 4.47 13.05
CA GLY A 376 26.59 5.80 13.37
C GLY A 376 25.54 6.93 13.33
N VAL A 377 24.30 6.70 12.91
CA VAL A 377 23.26 7.74 12.92
C VAL A 377 22.48 7.78 14.22
N LYS A 378 22.01 8.97 14.61
CA LYS A 378 21.14 9.17 15.78
C LYS A 378 19.67 8.90 15.45
N TRP A 379 18.99 8.15 16.33
CA TRP A 379 17.57 7.83 16.19
C TRP A 379 16.85 7.81 17.54
N ASP A 380 16.17 8.92 17.82
CA ASP A 380 15.52 9.25 19.09
C ASP A 380 14.29 8.39 19.39
N TYR A 381 14.05 8.20 20.69
CA TYR A 381 12.79 7.71 21.26
C TYR A 381 12.65 8.25 22.70
N LYS A 382 11.48 8.07 23.33
CA LYS A 382 11.13 8.74 24.61
C LYS A 382 12.15 8.55 25.72
N GLU A 383 12.62 7.33 25.94
CA GLU A 383 13.53 7.01 27.05
C GLU A 383 15.00 7.34 26.74
N SER A 384 15.34 7.57 25.48
CA SER A 384 16.72 7.88 25.07
C SER A 384 16.73 8.91 23.96
N ALA A 385 17.17 10.12 24.31
CA ALA A 385 17.37 11.19 23.35
C ALA A 385 18.65 10.94 22.54
N LYS A 386 18.50 10.86 21.21
CA LYS A 386 19.60 10.76 20.24
C LYS A 386 20.60 9.60 20.47
N PRO A 387 20.17 8.36 20.77
CA PRO A 387 21.08 7.22 20.79
C PRO A 387 21.63 6.96 19.39
N VAL A 388 22.92 6.62 19.33
CA VAL A 388 23.58 6.25 18.08
C VAL A 388 23.27 4.80 17.77
N VAL A 389 22.69 4.54 16.61
CA VAL A 389 22.38 3.19 16.13
C VAL A 389 23.63 2.57 15.55
N TRP A 390 23.91 1.32 15.90
CA TRP A 390 24.96 0.52 15.28
C TRP A 390 24.45 -0.88 14.96
N ALA A 391 24.59 -1.27 13.70
CA ALA A 391 24.23 -2.56 13.15
C ALA A 391 25.38 -3.02 12.24
N TYR A 392 26.49 -3.42 12.86
CA TYR A 392 27.58 -4.13 12.19
C TYR A 392 27.85 -5.45 12.89
N ARG A 393 28.59 -6.32 12.19
CA ARG A 393 29.03 -7.61 12.72
C ARG A 393 30.54 -7.75 12.69
N TRP A 394 31.06 -8.72 13.42
CA TRP A 394 32.43 -9.21 13.30
C TRP A 394 32.47 -10.72 13.44
N LEU A 395 33.60 -11.32 13.05
CA LEU A 395 33.85 -12.75 13.17
C LEU A 395 34.97 -13.00 14.17
N ASP A 396 34.89 -14.10 14.92
CA ASP A 396 36.04 -14.58 15.68
C ASP A 396 36.98 -15.47 14.86
N GLY A 397 38.06 -15.92 15.50
CA GLY A 397 39.02 -16.84 14.88
C GLY A 397 38.43 -18.20 14.46
N SER A 398 37.22 -18.53 14.90
CA SER A 398 36.46 -19.74 14.51
C SER A 398 35.34 -19.44 13.51
N ASN A 399 35.33 -18.25 12.90
CA ASN A 399 34.26 -17.76 12.01
C ASN A 399 32.88 -17.64 12.66
N LYS A 400 32.80 -17.58 13.98
CA LYS A 400 31.53 -17.32 14.67
C LYS A 400 31.20 -15.82 14.58
N SER A 401 29.97 -15.50 14.18
CA SER A 401 29.50 -14.13 14.06
C SER A 401 29.00 -13.55 15.37
N TYR A 402 29.31 -12.26 15.57
CA TYR A 402 28.85 -11.43 16.68
C TYR A 402 28.37 -10.09 16.12
N TYR A 403 27.47 -9.40 16.84
CA TYR A 403 26.74 -8.25 16.34
C TYR A 403 26.76 -7.11 17.34
N SER A 404 26.97 -5.89 16.85
CA SER A 404 26.91 -4.69 17.68
C SER A 404 25.50 -4.51 18.21
N ASP A 405 25.38 -4.28 19.52
CA ASP A 405 24.11 -4.00 20.20
C ASP A 405 23.03 -5.07 19.93
N SER A 406 23.45 -6.31 19.61
CA SER A 406 22.58 -7.43 19.22
C SER A 406 21.75 -7.20 17.94
N ASN A 407 22.04 -6.17 17.15
CA ASN A 407 21.35 -5.89 15.89
C ASN A 407 21.95 -6.76 14.75
N ASN A 408 21.35 -7.93 14.51
CA ASN A 408 21.75 -8.85 13.43
C ASN A 408 20.99 -8.54 12.14
N GLU A 409 21.44 -7.51 11.44
CA GLU A 409 20.76 -6.99 10.25
C GLU A 409 21.55 -7.34 8.99
N THR A 410 20.90 -7.94 8.01
CA THR A 410 21.47 -8.28 6.69
C THR A 410 21.44 -7.10 5.72
N SER A 411 21.29 -5.87 6.23
CA SER A 411 21.38 -4.64 5.47
C SER A 411 22.22 -3.59 6.20
N PRO A 412 22.99 -2.73 5.48
CA PRO A 412 23.71 -1.64 6.11
C PRO A 412 22.80 -0.46 6.49
N ALA A 413 21.52 -0.49 6.12
CA ALA A 413 20.54 0.52 6.48
C ALA A 413 19.18 -0.09 6.86
N LEU A 414 18.52 0.54 7.82
CA LEU A 414 17.25 0.14 8.39
C LEU A 414 16.22 1.21 8.07
N VAL A 415 14.98 0.85 7.81
CA VAL A 415 13.90 1.83 7.63
C VAL A 415 13.62 2.52 8.96
N ARG A 416 13.57 3.86 8.94
CA ARG A 416 13.18 4.72 10.08
C ARG A 416 12.05 5.70 9.75
N LYS A 417 11.52 5.65 8.53
CA LYS A 417 10.44 6.55 8.11
C LYS A 417 9.21 6.34 8.99
N MET A 418 8.46 7.41 9.25
CA MET A 418 7.22 7.41 10.04
C MET A 418 7.41 7.01 11.50
N THR A 419 8.55 7.41 12.08
CA THR A 419 8.82 7.20 13.50
C THR A 419 8.56 8.41 14.35
N ASP A 420 8.03 8.17 15.55
CA ASP A 420 7.87 9.22 16.56
C ASP A 420 9.04 9.22 17.53
N VAL A 421 9.59 10.40 17.75
CA VAL A 421 10.61 10.65 18.78
C VAL A 421 10.04 10.51 20.19
N THR A 422 8.72 10.62 20.36
CA THR A 422 8.02 10.43 21.64
C THR A 422 7.51 9.01 21.87
N ALA A 423 7.70 8.09 20.90
CA ALA A 423 7.35 6.69 21.06
C ALA A 423 8.16 6.05 22.20
N THR A 424 7.51 5.20 22.99
CA THR A 424 8.07 4.58 24.19
C THR A 424 8.44 3.12 23.96
N ASN A 425 9.63 2.72 24.41
CA ASN A 425 10.01 1.32 24.39
C ASN A 425 9.41 0.50 25.54
N ALA A 426 8.82 1.15 26.55
CA ALA A 426 8.17 0.48 27.68
C ALA A 426 6.99 -0.40 27.26
N SER A 427 6.38 -0.10 26.10
CA SER A 427 5.34 -0.91 25.45
C SER A 427 5.81 -1.55 24.14
N SER A 428 7.13 -1.64 23.94
CA SER A 428 7.76 -2.06 22.68
C SER A 428 7.24 -1.24 21.48
N PHE A 429 7.00 0.06 21.69
CA PHE A 429 6.52 1.01 20.69
C PHE A 429 5.13 0.72 20.07
N GLN A 430 4.33 -0.16 20.68
CA GLN A 430 3.05 -0.60 20.12
C GLN A 430 1.97 0.49 20.06
N TYR A 431 2.16 1.56 20.81
CA TYR A 431 1.15 2.58 21.07
C TYR A 431 1.73 4.00 20.92
N SER A 432 2.47 4.24 19.83
CA SER A 432 3.05 5.57 19.54
C SER A 432 1.99 6.61 19.16
N GLY A 433 0.83 6.19 18.65
CA GLY A 433 -0.17 7.12 18.09
C GLY A 433 0.25 7.77 16.78
N ASN A 434 1.30 7.27 16.12
CA ASN A 434 1.59 7.66 14.75
C ASN A 434 0.51 7.13 13.83
N ASP A 435 -0.26 8.04 13.26
CA ASP A 435 -1.33 7.75 12.33
C ASP A 435 -0.78 7.31 10.97
N ILE A 436 -1.58 6.54 10.24
CA ILE A 436 -1.24 6.13 8.87
C ILE A 436 -1.89 7.11 7.90
N LEU A 437 -1.07 7.85 7.17
CA LEU A 437 -1.54 8.75 6.13
C LEU A 437 -1.80 7.96 4.84
N GLU A 438 -3.03 7.47 4.65
CA GLU A 438 -3.40 6.66 3.48
C GLU A 438 -3.31 7.45 2.18
N TYR A 439 -3.76 8.70 2.17
CA TYR A 439 -3.64 9.58 1.02
C TYR A 439 -3.05 10.91 1.49
N ARG A 440 -1.89 11.27 0.94
CA ARG A 440 -1.22 12.54 1.21
C ARG A 440 -1.31 13.53 0.07
N TYR A 441 -1.26 14.83 0.37
CA TYR A 441 -1.25 15.90 -0.64
C TYR A 441 -0.09 15.76 -1.62
N ALA A 442 1.08 15.29 -1.20
CA ALA A 442 2.19 15.00 -2.10
C ALA A 442 1.85 13.93 -3.16
N GLU A 443 1.05 12.90 -2.81
CA GLU A 443 0.60 11.90 -3.78
C GLU A 443 -0.32 12.54 -4.83
N LEU A 444 -1.23 13.44 -4.43
CA LEU A 444 -2.09 14.15 -5.37
C LEU A 444 -1.26 14.97 -6.37
N LEU A 445 -0.24 15.70 -5.88
CA LEU A 445 0.66 16.45 -6.75
C LEU A 445 1.43 15.54 -7.72
N LEU A 446 1.85 14.36 -7.27
CA LEU A 446 2.51 13.37 -8.12
C LEU A 446 1.55 12.76 -9.16
N ASN A 447 0.28 12.53 -8.79
CA ASN A 447 -0.76 12.07 -9.72
C ASN A 447 -0.99 13.11 -10.83
N ILE A 448 -1.05 14.39 -10.48
CA ILE A 448 -1.18 15.50 -11.43
C ILE A 448 0.08 15.62 -12.32
N ALA A 449 1.28 15.54 -11.73
CA ALA A 449 2.54 15.56 -12.47
C ALA A 449 2.60 14.44 -13.52
N GLU A 450 2.12 13.25 -13.16
CA GLU A 450 2.09 12.10 -14.06
C GLU A 450 1.12 12.31 -15.23
N CYS A 451 -0.05 12.89 -14.97
CA CYS A 451 -0.99 13.22 -16.05
C CYS A 451 -0.39 14.26 -17.00
N TYR A 452 0.27 15.31 -16.48
CA TYR A 452 0.99 16.27 -17.32
C TYR A 452 2.09 15.60 -18.14
N ALA A 453 2.87 14.70 -17.53
CA ALA A 453 3.91 13.96 -18.21
C ALA A 453 3.34 13.10 -19.35
N ALA A 454 2.27 12.35 -19.09
CA ALA A 454 1.60 11.51 -20.09
C ALA A 454 1.05 12.32 -21.28
N LEU A 455 0.57 13.54 -21.03
CA LEU A 455 0.11 14.49 -22.04
C LEU A 455 1.26 15.23 -22.77
N GLY A 456 2.52 14.90 -22.48
CA GLY A 456 3.69 15.56 -23.07
C GLY A 456 3.97 16.97 -22.56
N GLN A 457 3.29 17.40 -21.49
CA GLN A 457 3.49 18.71 -20.87
C GLN A 457 4.64 18.65 -19.85
N THR A 458 5.85 18.42 -20.35
CA THR A 458 7.05 18.16 -19.53
C THR A 458 7.35 19.30 -18.54
N GLY A 459 7.17 20.56 -18.95
CA GLY A 459 7.37 21.72 -18.07
C GLY A 459 6.44 21.75 -16.86
N ASN A 460 5.16 21.39 -17.05
CA ASN A 460 4.20 21.31 -15.95
C ASN A 460 4.52 20.13 -15.03
N ALA A 461 4.90 18.97 -15.58
CA ALA A 461 5.37 17.84 -14.78
C ALA A 461 6.59 18.24 -13.92
N THR A 462 7.62 18.87 -14.51
CA THR A 462 8.78 19.38 -13.78
C THR A 462 8.39 20.38 -12.70
N ALA A 463 7.43 21.27 -12.95
CA ALA A 463 6.99 22.25 -11.96
C ALA A 463 6.36 21.58 -10.73
N TYR A 464 5.52 20.56 -10.91
CA TYR A 464 4.93 19.80 -9.78
C TYR A 464 5.98 18.99 -9.02
N LEU A 465 6.90 18.31 -9.71
CA LEU A 465 8.03 17.63 -9.07
C LEU A 465 8.91 18.60 -8.27
N GLY A 466 9.11 19.80 -8.81
CA GLY A 466 9.84 20.88 -8.15
C GLY A 466 9.21 21.31 -6.83
N ARG A 467 7.86 21.31 -6.69
CA ARG A 467 7.19 21.62 -5.41
C ARG A 467 7.55 20.61 -4.32
N ILE A 468 7.56 19.32 -4.66
CA ILE A 468 7.92 18.22 -3.73
C ILE A 468 9.39 18.31 -3.32
N ARG A 469 10.30 18.51 -4.29
CA ARG A 469 11.75 18.60 -4.03
C ARG A 469 12.12 19.86 -3.26
N LYS A 470 11.50 21.01 -3.58
CA LYS A 470 11.69 22.27 -2.87
C LYS A 470 11.32 22.16 -1.39
N ARG A 471 10.23 21.47 -1.05
CA ARG A 471 9.76 21.29 0.33
C ARG A 471 10.84 20.67 1.23
N VAL A 472 11.69 19.81 0.69
CA VAL A 472 12.76 19.16 1.48
C VAL A 472 14.13 19.83 1.34
N GLY A 473 14.18 21.01 0.70
CA GLY A 473 15.38 21.85 0.62
C GLY A 473 16.29 21.60 -0.59
N ILE A 474 15.84 20.85 -1.61
CA ILE A 474 16.61 20.71 -2.85
C ILE A 474 16.62 22.06 -3.59
N SER A 475 17.81 22.51 -3.99
CA SER A 475 17.98 23.76 -4.77
C SER A 475 17.29 23.67 -6.13
N ALA A 476 16.75 24.77 -6.64
CA ALA A 476 16.17 24.82 -7.99
C ALA A 476 17.18 24.62 -9.14
N THR A 477 18.48 24.58 -8.85
CA THR A 477 19.56 24.32 -9.82
C THR A 477 19.26 23.07 -10.66
N ASN A 478 19.43 23.17 -11.98
CA ASN A 478 19.19 22.08 -12.93
C ASN A 478 17.80 21.43 -12.75
N ASN A 479 16.77 22.26 -12.55
CA ASN A 479 15.41 21.82 -12.26
C ASN A 479 15.34 20.88 -11.06
N TYR A 480 15.90 21.28 -9.92
CA TYR A 480 15.96 20.43 -8.72
C TYR A 480 16.72 19.12 -8.95
N GLY A 481 17.74 19.14 -9.79
CA GLY A 481 18.51 17.97 -10.20
C GLY A 481 17.80 17.02 -11.17
N ILE A 482 16.58 17.36 -11.64
CA ILE A 482 15.82 16.56 -12.62
C ILE A 482 16.47 16.66 -14.01
N GLY A 483 17.07 17.80 -14.34
CA GLY A 483 17.58 18.08 -15.68
C GLY A 483 16.47 18.47 -16.67
N THR A 484 16.77 18.33 -17.96
CA THR A 484 15.83 18.58 -19.05
C THR A 484 15.16 17.27 -19.47
N LEU A 485 13.84 17.25 -19.48
CA LEU A 485 13.04 16.11 -19.91
C LEU A 485 12.76 16.24 -21.41
N SER A 486 13.29 15.33 -22.22
CA SER A 486 13.26 15.39 -23.69
C SER A 486 11.87 15.19 -24.29
N ASP A 487 11.05 14.38 -23.63
CA ASP A 487 9.77 13.90 -24.14
C ASP A 487 8.87 13.42 -22.99
N LYS A 488 7.68 12.96 -23.34
CA LYS A 488 6.72 12.43 -22.37
C LYS A 488 7.24 11.20 -21.61
N TYR A 489 8.05 10.35 -22.23
CA TYR A 489 8.54 9.12 -21.60
C TYR A 489 9.59 9.44 -20.53
N ALA A 490 10.52 10.34 -20.84
CA ALA A 490 11.47 10.88 -19.86
C ALA A 490 10.72 11.56 -18.69
N ALA A 491 9.64 12.29 -18.99
CA ALA A 491 8.83 12.92 -17.95
C ALA A 491 8.06 11.92 -17.09
N ILE A 492 7.47 10.88 -17.67
CA ILE A 492 6.80 9.82 -16.92
C ILE A 492 7.81 9.09 -16.02
N GLU A 493 8.98 8.72 -16.56
CA GLU A 493 10.02 8.06 -15.76
C GLU A 493 10.47 8.93 -14.58
N ALA A 494 10.68 10.23 -14.80
CA ALA A 494 11.06 11.16 -13.74
C ALA A 494 9.98 11.27 -12.65
N VAL A 495 8.70 11.28 -13.04
CA VAL A 495 7.59 11.26 -12.08
C VAL A 495 7.56 9.94 -11.31
N LEU A 496 7.65 8.80 -11.99
CA LEU A 496 7.68 7.49 -11.33
C LEU A 496 8.87 7.34 -10.38
N TYR A 497 10.02 7.89 -10.73
CA TYR A 497 11.17 7.92 -9.84
C TYR A 497 10.91 8.78 -8.59
N GLU A 498 10.36 9.98 -8.74
CA GLU A 498 10.04 10.82 -7.59
C GLU A 498 8.98 10.17 -6.70
N ARG A 499 7.99 9.48 -7.29
CA ARG A 499 7.01 8.68 -6.54
C ARG A 499 7.68 7.61 -5.68
N ARG A 500 8.68 6.89 -6.20
CA ARG A 500 9.43 5.88 -5.44
C ARG A 500 10.17 6.47 -4.23
N VAL A 501 10.69 7.69 -4.36
CA VAL A 501 11.42 8.37 -3.28
C VAL A 501 10.46 8.96 -2.25
N GLU A 502 9.45 9.69 -2.71
CA GLU A 502 8.51 10.40 -1.85
C GLU A 502 7.58 9.46 -1.08
N LEU A 503 7.09 8.42 -1.75
CA LEU A 503 6.11 7.45 -1.23
C LEU A 503 6.77 6.13 -0.79
N ALA A 504 8.09 6.13 -0.58
CA ALA A 504 8.82 4.96 -0.10
C ALA A 504 8.20 4.42 1.20
N TYR A 505 7.91 3.12 1.24
CA TYR A 505 7.36 2.38 2.37
C TYR A 505 5.90 2.73 2.75
N GLU A 506 5.13 3.28 1.82
CA GLU A 506 3.74 3.73 2.06
C GLU A 506 2.67 2.86 1.39
N GLY A 507 3.04 1.64 1.00
CA GLY A 507 2.12 0.68 0.39
C GLY A 507 1.65 1.08 -1.01
N LYS A 508 2.34 2.03 -1.66
CA LYS A 508 1.96 2.55 -2.99
C LYS A 508 2.72 1.87 -4.14
N ARG A 509 3.96 1.45 -3.89
CA ARG A 509 4.89 1.04 -4.95
C ARG A 509 4.40 -0.13 -5.79
N PHE A 510 3.77 -1.13 -5.17
CA PHE A 510 3.23 -2.28 -5.91
C PHE A 510 2.17 -1.84 -6.93
N TRP A 511 1.27 -0.95 -6.53
CA TRP A 511 0.19 -0.47 -7.40
C TRP A 511 0.73 0.39 -8.55
N ASP A 512 1.79 1.16 -8.32
CA ASP A 512 2.51 1.85 -9.38
C ASP A 512 3.17 0.88 -10.37
N ILE A 513 3.82 -0.19 -9.89
CA ILE A 513 4.40 -1.25 -10.72
C ILE A 513 3.32 -1.98 -11.53
N GLN A 514 2.19 -2.30 -10.90
CA GLN A 514 1.10 -3.04 -11.50
C GLN A 514 0.44 -2.24 -12.64
N ARG A 515 0.01 -1.01 -12.37
CA ARG A 515 -0.70 -0.18 -13.36
C ARG A 515 0.16 0.23 -14.55
N TRP A 516 1.49 0.35 -14.34
CA TRP A 516 2.48 0.59 -15.39
C TRP A 516 3.06 -0.67 -16.02
N MET A 517 2.68 -1.86 -15.53
CA MET A 517 3.15 -3.15 -16.04
C MET A 517 4.68 -3.28 -16.06
N LEU A 518 5.35 -3.01 -14.92
CA LEU A 518 6.82 -2.91 -14.86
C LEU A 518 7.58 -4.22 -14.54
N TYR A 519 6.91 -5.35 -14.32
CA TYR A 519 7.60 -6.63 -14.11
C TYR A 519 8.25 -7.17 -15.37
N ASP A 520 7.54 -7.13 -16.51
CA ASP A 520 7.99 -7.64 -17.80
C ASP A 520 7.12 -7.07 -18.93
N ASN A 521 7.62 -7.14 -20.16
CA ASN A 521 6.93 -6.76 -21.39
C ASN A 521 6.05 -7.89 -21.97
N ALA A 522 6.06 -9.09 -21.38
CA ALA A 522 5.29 -10.23 -21.87
C ALA A 522 3.76 -10.01 -21.79
N THR A 523 3.03 -10.57 -22.76
CA THR A 523 1.57 -10.51 -22.88
C THR A 523 0.88 -11.80 -22.45
N VAL A 524 -0.34 -11.68 -21.96
CA VAL A 524 -1.30 -12.79 -21.96
C VAL A 524 -2.04 -12.79 -23.30
N SER A 525 -2.22 -13.97 -23.92
CA SER A 525 -3.01 -14.08 -25.16
C SER A 525 -4.42 -13.51 -24.97
N GLY A 526 -4.86 -12.62 -25.87
CA GLY A 526 -6.14 -11.92 -25.74
C GLY A 526 -6.05 -10.56 -25.04
N THR A 527 -4.88 -10.19 -24.51
CA THR A 527 -4.61 -8.84 -23.99
C THR A 527 -3.45 -8.18 -24.75
N THR A 528 -3.23 -6.90 -24.49
CA THR A 528 -2.14 -6.12 -25.09
C THR A 528 -1.06 -5.80 -24.06
N SER A 529 0.21 -5.92 -24.45
CA SER A 529 1.34 -5.44 -23.64
C SER A 529 1.54 -3.97 -23.94
N GLY A 530 1.61 -3.17 -22.89
CA GLY A 530 1.88 -1.75 -23.03
C GLY A 530 3.29 -1.42 -23.55
N SER A 531 4.20 -2.41 -23.64
CA SER A 531 5.65 -2.22 -23.93
C SER A 531 6.27 -1.09 -23.10
N THR A 532 5.73 -0.88 -21.90
CA THR A 532 5.92 0.32 -21.07
C THR A 532 7.37 0.45 -20.64
N ILE A 533 7.98 -0.65 -20.22
CA ILE A 533 9.38 -0.71 -19.77
C ILE A 533 10.31 -0.19 -20.87
N THR A 534 10.14 -0.67 -22.10
CA THR A 534 10.97 -0.26 -23.24
C THR A 534 10.73 1.21 -23.60
N LYS A 535 9.47 1.67 -23.63
CA LYS A 535 9.15 3.07 -23.93
C LYS A 535 9.70 4.04 -22.89
N LEU A 536 9.69 3.65 -21.61
CA LEU A 536 10.20 4.46 -20.50
C LEU A 536 11.72 4.31 -20.29
N GLY A 537 12.41 3.47 -21.06
CA GLY A 537 13.84 3.21 -20.89
C GLY A 537 14.20 2.54 -19.55
N LEU A 538 13.24 1.82 -18.96
CA LEU A 538 13.40 1.14 -17.68
C LEU A 538 13.96 -0.28 -17.86
N GLN A 539 14.42 -0.87 -16.77
CA GLN A 539 14.73 -2.30 -16.70
C GLN A 539 13.52 -3.06 -16.14
N PRO A 540 13.20 -4.25 -16.66
CA PRO A 540 12.16 -5.10 -16.09
C PRO A 540 12.54 -5.52 -14.67
N ILE A 541 11.54 -5.64 -13.79
CA ILE A 541 11.78 -6.17 -12.43
C ILE A 541 12.03 -7.68 -12.49
N ASN A 542 11.43 -8.40 -13.45
CA ASN A 542 11.76 -9.80 -13.68
C ASN A 542 13.25 -9.97 -14.01
N GLY A 543 13.89 -10.94 -13.37
CA GLY A 543 15.33 -11.19 -13.50
C GLY A 543 16.21 -10.34 -12.57
N THR A 544 15.65 -9.37 -11.84
CA THR A 544 16.35 -8.67 -10.76
C THR A 544 16.34 -9.48 -9.47
N GLN A 545 17.16 -9.06 -8.51
CA GLN A 545 17.24 -9.64 -7.18
C GLN A 545 17.51 -8.51 -6.19
N ARG A 546 16.90 -8.56 -5.00
CA ARG A 546 17.21 -7.62 -3.91
C ARG A 546 18.43 -8.07 -3.15
N THR A 547 19.29 -7.12 -2.82
CA THR A 547 20.60 -7.40 -2.25
C THR A 547 20.68 -6.92 -0.80
N GLY A 548 20.88 -7.87 0.11
CA GLY A 548 21.30 -7.62 1.50
C GLY A 548 22.83 -7.60 1.62
N ASN A 549 23.36 -6.79 2.52
CA ASN A 549 24.77 -6.80 2.91
C ASN A 549 24.93 -6.57 4.41
N TYR A 550 25.81 -7.35 5.03
CA TYR A 550 26.33 -7.02 6.34
C TYR A 550 27.36 -5.90 6.25
N LEU A 551 27.27 -4.92 7.15
CA LEU A 551 28.42 -4.08 7.49
C LEU A 551 29.31 -4.92 8.42
N GLN A 552 30.48 -5.34 7.94
CA GLN A 552 31.36 -6.26 8.66
C GLN A 552 32.68 -5.58 9.02
N TYR A 553 33.10 -5.72 10.27
CA TYR A 553 34.45 -5.36 10.71
C TYR A 553 35.49 -6.18 9.94
N LYS A 554 36.49 -5.49 9.39
CA LYS A 554 37.49 -6.09 8.49
C LYS A 554 38.33 -7.18 9.13
N ASN A 555 38.61 -7.05 10.42
CA ASN A 555 39.48 -7.97 11.14
C ASN A 555 38.67 -8.96 11.98
N THR A 556 39.34 -10.01 12.45
CA THR A 556 38.77 -10.91 13.45
C THR A 556 38.86 -10.28 14.84
N ALA A 557 37.94 -10.65 15.73
CA ALA A 557 37.95 -10.22 17.14
C ALA A 557 37.45 -11.34 18.06
N THR A 558 37.34 -11.11 19.37
CA THR A 558 36.74 -12.08 20.30
C THR A 558 35.21 -11.88 20.37
N ASN A 559 34.55 -12.39 21.41
CA ASN A 559 33.12 -12.15 21.63
C ASN A 559 32.77 -10.71 22.03
N ALA A 560 33.76 -9.90 22.41
CA ALA A 560 33.58 -8.49 22.75
C ALA A 560 33.59 -7.62 21.49
N ASP A 561 32.81 -6.54 21.52
CA ASP A 561 32.77 -5.57 20.43
C ASP A 561 34.14 -4.88 20.24
N PRO A 562 34.83 -5.10 19.11
CA PRO A 562 36.17 -4.56 18.88
C PRO A 562 36.20 -3.04 18.69
N LEU A 563 35.05 -2.41 18.41
CA LEU A 563 34.98 -0.99 18.09
C LEU A 563 34.22 -0.18 19.15
N ALA A 564 33.79 -0.76 20.26
CA ALA A 564 33.00 -0.09 21.30
C ALA A 564 33.65 1.24 21.76
N ALA A 565 34.95 1.23 22.05
CA ALA A 565 35.67 2.43 22.46
C ALA A 565 35.88 3.42 21.29
N ALA A 566 36.24 2.92 20.11
CA ALA A 566 36.52 3.76 18.94
C ALA A 566 35.25 4.47 18.41
N ARG A 567 34.10 3.79 18.47
CA ARG A 567 32.81 4.30 17.98
C ARG A 567 32.13 5.26 18.95
N ALA A 568 32.59 5.37 20.20
CA ALA A 568 31.95 6.18 21.24
C ALA A 568 31.89 7.69 20.91
N SER A 569 32.80 8.20 20.10
CA SER A 569 32.84 9.60 19.66
C SER A 569 32.22 9.83 18.27
N ILE A 570 31.83 8.75 17.58
CA ILE A 570 31.31 8.80 16.21
C ILE A 570 29.80 8.88 16.26
N SER A 571 29.23 9.94 15.68
CA SER A 571 27.79 10.06 15.50
C SER A 571 27.45 11.00 14.36
N ALA A 572 26.31 10.77 13.73
CA ALA A 572 25.70 11.61 12.71
C ALA A 572 24.27 11.97 13.15
N ASP A 573 24.03 13.25 13.36
CA ASP A 573 22.75 13.83 13.75
C ASP A 573 22.20 14.66 12.59
N PRO A 574 21.16 14.20 11.87
CA PRO A 574 20.56 14.93 10.75
C PRO A 574 19.99 16.31 11.12
N ASP A 575 19.85 16.62 12.42
CA ASP A 575 19.40 17.92 12.91
C ASP A 575 20.56 18.83 13.36
N SER A 576 21.80 18.36 13.32
CA SER A 576 22.97 19.14 13.76
C SER A 576 23.47 20.11 12.70
N ALA A 577 23.87 21.31 13.13
CA ALA A 577 24.50 22.29 12.25
C ALA A 577 25.83 21.81 11.63
N ASN A 578 26.53 20.87 12.28
CA ASN A 578 27.78 20.27 11.79
C ASN A 578 27.59 18.88 11.16
N PHE A 579 26.37 18.54 10.71
CA PHE A 579 26.02 17.21 10.20
C PHE A 579 26.97 16.71 9.09
N GLN A 580 27.40 17.58 8.16
CA GLN A 580 28.32 17.16 7.10
C GLN A 580 29.72 16.81 7.62
N THR A 581 30.20 17.50 8.66
CA THR A 581 31.47 17.16 9.34
C THR A 581 31.34 15.82 10.05
N GLN A 582 30.20 15.56 10.68
CA GLN A 582 29.89 14.27 11.31
C GLN A 582 29.84 13.13 10.29
N LEU A 583 29.17 13.31 9.15
CA LEU A 583 29.17 12.31 8.06
C LEU A 583 30.58 12.06 7.51
N THR A 584 31.42 13.09 7.42
CA THR A 584 32.81 12.93 6.98
C THR A 584 33.62 12.09 7.96
N ALA A 585 33.49 12.35 9.26
CA ALA A 585 34.13 11.53 10.29
C ALA A 585 33.61 10.08 10.28
N LEU A 586 32.30 9.89 10.09
CA LEU A 586 31.70 8.57 9.95
C LEU A 586 32.21 7.84 8.70
N ALA A 587 32.38 8.54 7.58
CA ALA A 587 32.91 7.97 6.34
C ALA A 587 34.37 7.50 6.50
N THR A 588 35.21 8.28 7.19
CA THR A 588 36.57 7.84 7.58
C THR A 588 36.49 6.60 8.45
N PHE A 589 35.66 6.62 9.50
CA PHE A 589 35.47 5.47 10.38
C PHE A 589 35.04 4.20 9.63
N TYR A 590 34.10 4.32 8.68
CA TYR A 590 33.69 3.23 7.80
C TYR A 590 34.83 2.71 6.95
N THR A 591 35.56 3.62 6.30
CA THR A 591 36.67 3.29 5.42
C THR A 591 37.78 2.57 6.16
N ASP A 592 38.04 2.93 7.41
CA ASP A 592 39.09 2.30 8.21
C ASP A 592 38.65 0.90 8.67
N ASN A 593 37.41 0.77 9.15
CA ASN A 593 37.01 -0.39 9.94
C ASN A 593 36.15 -1.43 9.21
N PHE A 594 35.40 -1.06 8.17
CA PHE A 594 34.35 -1.93 7.63
C PHE A 594 34.52 -2.32 6.17
N VAL A 595 33.88 -3.42 5.81
CA VAL A 595 33.62 -3.88 4.44
C VAL A 595 32.17 -4.37 4.35
N PHE A 596 31.61 -4.37 3.13
CA PHE A 596 30.36 -5.09 2.88
C PHE A 596 30.63 -6.55 2.56
N VAL A 597 29.84 -7.42 3.17
CA VAL A 597 29.89 -8.86 2.94
C VAL A 597 28.47 -9.36 2.73
N ALA A 598 28.27 -10.18 1.70
CA ALA A 598 26.99 -10.80 1.45
C ALA A 598 26.55 -11.69 2.64
N PRO A 599 25.26 -11.73 2.97
CA PRO A 599 24.76 -12.65 3.98
C PRO A 599 24.90 -14.10 3.51
N PRO A 600 25.14 -15.08 4.43
CA PRO A 600 25.22 -16.49 4.07
C PRO A 600 23.95 -16.99 3.39
N THR A 601 22.79 -16.51 3.84
CA THR A 601 21.51 -16.69 3.17
C THR A 601 21.18 -15.41 2.40
N PRO A 602 21.02 -15.47 1.07
CA PRO A 602 20.63 -14.31 0.27
C PRO A 602 19.29 -13.71 0.74
N MET A 603 19.18 -12.39 0.71
CA MET A 603 17.94 -11.68 1.07
C MET A 603 16.72 -12.21 0.29
N ASP A 604 16.92 -12.42 -1.02
CA ASP A 604 15.97 -13.14 -1.87
C ASP A 604 16.44 -14.57 -2.10
N ASN A 605 15.79 -15.50 -1.40
CA ASN A 605 16.11 -16.91 -1.49
C ASN A 605 14.85 -17.81 -1.47
N VAL A 606 15.01 -19.02 -2.00
CA VAL A 606 14.11 -20.15 -1.80
C VAL A 606 14.96 -21.33 -1.33
N ASN A 607 14.63 -21.91 -0.18
CA ASN A 607 15.43 -22.98 0.45
C ASN A 607 16.91 -22.59 0.61
N ASN A 608 17.18 -21.35 1.05
CA ASN A 608 18.51 -20.74 1.21
C ASN A 608 19.33 -20.53 -0.07
N ALA A 609 18.78 -20.85 -1.25
CA ALA A 609 19.43 -20.57 -2.54
C ALA A 609 18.97 -19.23 -3.11
N ALA A 610 19.91 -18.43 -3.62
CA ALA A 610 19.62 -17.17 -4.29
C ALA A 610 18.63 -17.38 -5.45
N VAL A 611 17.60 -16.53 -5.52
CA VAL A 611 16.66 -16.52 -6.64
C VAL A 611 16.44 -15.12 -7.16
N LYS A 612 16.07 -15.03 -8.45
CA LYS A 612 15.65 -13.80 -9.09
C LYS A 612 14.13 -13.71 -9.09
N ILE A 613 13.61 -12.49 -9.06
CA ILE A 613 12.19 -12.20 -9.16
C ILE A 613 11.65 -12.72 -10.50
N LYS A 614 10.54 -13.45 -10.44
CA LYS A 614 9.75 -13.86 -11.61
C LYS A 614 8.27 -13.68 -11.31
N PHE A 615 7.66 -12.71 -11.98
CA PHE A 615 6.23 -12.43 -11.96
C PHE A 615 5.64 -12.75 -13.33
N ASN A 616 4.59 -13.57 -13.37
CA ASN A 616 3.97 -13.96 -14.63
C ASN A 616 2.93 -12.92 -15.09
N PRO A 617 2.75 -12.70 -16.42
CA PRO A 617 1.84 -11.67 -16.93
C PRO A 617 0.37 -11.82 -16.48
N ASN A 618 -0.09 -13.03 -16.21
CA ASN A 618 -1.45 -13.26 -15.70
C ASN A 618 -1.65 -12.73 -14.28
N TYR A 619 -0.60 -12.42 -13.52
CA TYR A 619 -0.70 -11.93 -12.14
C TYR A 619 -1.00 -10.44 -12.04
N TYR A 620 -0.93 -9.69 -13.14
CA TYR A 620 -1.31 -8.27 -13.12
C TYR A 620 -2.78 -8.07 -12.74
N ILE A 621 -3.66 -9.01 -13.12
CA ILE A 621 -5.05 -9.07 -12.65
C ILE A 621 -5.33 -10.50 -12.23
N MET A 622 -5.71 -10.69 -10.97
CA MET A 622 -5.90 -12.00 -10.37
C MET A 622 -7.15 -12.69 -10.91
N GLY A 623 -7.09 -14.02 -10.98
CA GLY A 623 -8.24 -14.88 -11.25
C GLY A 623 -9.18 -14.97 -10.04
N LEU A 624 -10.44 -15.27 -10.31
CA LEU A 624 -11.42 -15.63 -9.28
C LEU A 624 -11.10 -17.02 -8.73
N GLN A 625 -11.29 -17.19 -7.42
CA GLN A 625 -11.07 -18.48 -6.78
C GLN A 625 -12.11 -19.54 -7.16
N ASN A 626 -11.71 -20.80 -7.07
CA ASN A 626 -12.55 -21.96 -7.37
C ASN A 626 -13.91 -21.93 -6.66
N THR A 627 -13.92 -21.56 -5.38
CA THR A 627 -15.16 -21.46 -4.58
C THR A 627 -16.13 -20.43 -5.18
N VAL A 628 -15.64 -19.25 -5.55
CA VAL A 628 -16.44 -18.19 -6.17
C VAL A 628 -17.03 -18.66 -7.50
N LEU A 629 -16.22 -19.25 -8.38
CA LEU A 629 -16.67 -19.70 -9.70
C LEU A 629 -17.64 -20.88 -9.63
N SER A 630 -17.39 -21.82 -8.72
CA SER A 630 -18.28 -22.99 -8.54
C SER A 630 -19.67 -22.62 -8.02
N GLN A 631 -19.76 -21.57 -7.19
CA GLN A 631 -21.01 -21.08 -6.64
C GLN A 631 -21.74 -20.07 -7.53
N ASN A 632 -21.00 -19.42 -8.44
CA ASN A 632 -21.51 -18.38 -9.32
C ASN A 632 -21.09 -18.69 -10.76
N PRO A 633 -21.65 -19.74 -11.40
CA PRO A 633 -21.19 -20.22 -12.71
C PRO A 633 -21.40 -19.23 -13.86
N TRP A 634 -22.18 -18.16 -13.65
CA TRP A 634 -22.33 -17.06 -14.60
C TRP A 634 -21.17 -16.05 -14.57
N LEU A 635 -20.28 -16.12 -13.57
CA LEU A 635 -19.10 -15.27 -13.50
C LEU A 635 -18.00 -15.81 -14.40
N LYS A 636 -17.54 -14.96 -15.32
CA LYS A 636 -16.43 -15.26 -16.22
C LYS A 636 -15.09 -15.21 -15.50
N GLN A 637 -14.22 -16.17 -15.78
CA GLN A 637 -12.83 -16.16 -15.31
C GLN A 637 -11.99 -15.17 -16.13
N THR A 638 -11.02 -14.51 -15.49
CA THR A 638 -10.11 -13.56 -16.14
C THR A 638 -9.19 -14.26 -17.15
N ILE A 639 -8.99 -13.65 -18.33
CA ILE A 639 -8.02 -14.11 -19.33
C ILE A 639 -6.64 -14.34 -18.70
N GLY A 640 -6.03 -15.50 -18.97
CA GLY A 640 -4.76 -15.93 -18.37
C GLY A 640 -4.89 -16.81 -17.13
N TRP A 641 -6.11 -17.03 -16.63
CA TRP A 641 -6.43 -17.95 -15.55
C TRP A 641 -7.39 -19.03 -16.04
N LYS A 642 -7.29 -20.24 -15.48
CA LYS A 642 -8.24 -21.33 -15.70
C LYS A 642 -9.45 -21.20 -14.78
N ASP A 643 -10.61 -21.60 -15.27
CA ASP A 643 -11.84 -21.68 -14.48
C ASP A 643 -11.87 -22.93 -13.58
N ALA A 644 -12.99 -23.13 -12.87
CA ALA A 644 -13.19 -24.26 -11.96
C ALA A 644 -13.23 -25.64 -12.66
N SER A 645 -13.45 -25.66 -13.97
CA SER A 645 -13.48 -26.86 -14.82
C SER A 645 -12.19 -27.04 -15.65
N GLY A 646 -11.20 -26.15 -15.47
CA GLY A 646 -9.94 -26.16 -16.22
C GLY A 646 -10.02 -25.50 -17.60
N GLY A 647 -11.15 -24.88 -17.95
CA GLY A 647 -11.32 -24.06 -19.15
C GLY A 647 -10.55 -22.75 -19.06
N ASP A 648 -10.22 -22.14 -20.20
CA ASP A 648 -9.56 -20.83 -20.24
C ASP A 648 -10.54 -19.70 -19.91
N GLY A 649 -10.11 -18.76 -19.07
CA GLY A 649 -10.88 -17.55 -18.79
C GLY A 649 -11.06 -16.68 -20.03
N ASP A 650 -12.25 -16.08 -20.15
CA ASP A 650 -12.71 -15.30 -21.30
C ASP A 650 -13.10 -13.86 -20.92
N TYR A 651 -12.89 -13.44 -19.67
CA TYR A 651 -13.08 -12.05 -19.24
C TYR A 651 -11.85 -11.19 -19.54
N ASN A 652 -12.01 -10.22 -20.43
CA ASN A 652 -10.96 -9.25 -20.74
C ASN A 652 -11.03 -8.03 -19.81
N TYR A 653 -9.99 -7.82 -19.00
CA TYR A 653 -9.92 -6.71 -18.06
C TYR A 653 -9.54 -5.36 -18.71
N GLN A 654 -9.20 -5.34 -20.00
CA GLN A 654 -8.86 -4.13 -20.76
C GLN A 654 -10.02 -3.60 -21.62
N GLU A 655 -11.17 -4.28 -21.60
CA GLU A 655 -12.37 -3.95 -22.40
C GLU A 655 -13.54 -3.44 -21.54
#